data_AF-A0A8C2IQK9-F1
#
_entry.id   AF-A0A8C2IQK9-F1
#
_cell.length_a   1.000
_cell.length_b   1.000
_cell.length_c   1.000
_cell.angle_alpha   90.00
_cell.angle_beta   90.00
_cell.angle_gamma   90.00
#
_symmetry.space_group_name_H-M   'P 1'
#
loop_
_entity.id
_entity.type
_entity.pdbx_description
1 polymer ?
#
loop_
_entity_poly.entity_id
_entity_poly.type
_entity_poly.pdbx_seq_one_letter_code
_entity_poly.pdbx_strand_id
1 'polypeptide(L)'
;MCNVNDVYVHFPRLQVLDEGGDSLSDEVRVVGFYMQVRHLTEIWQKYECVKEKLRLLQEFLLTDTQDQLKILEDKLKSSELSTVSYAALSVLLSTADENLCFNMSTPPPKCPDCRQYLDDSDLKFFQGDPDDLDEPEMLTDERLSLFDANEDGFEKMHRSEWYSCFCFSPIFLTVITILIHSVYDKRGHLCPFDSGLIEKNVELYFSCAVKPIYDDNPCMDGGVPAKKLGPINAWWITGFDGGEKALIGFTTAFADYILMDPSEEYSPIFALMQEKIYMSKIVVEFLQKNQDATYEDLLNKIETTVPPAGLNFNRFTEDTLLRHAQFVVEQMESYDEAGDSDEQPIIITPCMRDLIKLAGVTLGKRRAARRQAIRHPTKIEKDSKGPTKATTTKLVYLIFDTFFSDQIDQNNKDGGGVKRHRCGVCEVCQAPDCGKCSACKDMIKFGGSGRSKQACQKRRCPNLAVKEAEDDENMDEEEVLPVKETKKMSQAKKKKQTKNKISWVGEPIKTDGRKEYYMKVCVENEIVEVGDCVSVSPADPSHPLYLARITALWEDGEKMFHAHWFCRGTDTVLGESSDPLELFLVDECEDMQLSFVHGKVNVLYKAPSENWFMEGGMDDDIKVIEDDGKSFFYQLLYDGDCARFESPPKVTPSEDSKYKFCASCVRNKERGVQEVPSVYEPLEDEESDSKVFYGLATLKGEQYRVGDSVYLPPEAFNFGAKAVSPVKRSHRKDCVDEDLHPEYYRKSSDYIKGSNLDAPQPFRVGRIKEIFCNRRCDGKPDRMEIKLRLYKFYRPENTHKGPKGAYHSDINQLYWSDEEATVNMAEVLGRCQVEYAEDLVESVQDYSSKGPDRFYFLEVRMRDGCYRGRVLHPEQHRVVSVRECARSQGFPDTYRFFGNILDKHRQVGNAVPPPLSKAIGLEVRKCVQERMRENATVNAKIKPNPPGYELYNQTLNLQYWRSLGYQVSFTLNADRI
;
A
#
# COMPACT_ATOMS: atom_id res chain seq x y z
N MET A 1 -19.31 11.08 -1.47
CA MET A 1 -19.49 12.38 -2.16
C MET A 1 -18.12 13.02 -2.35
N CYS A 2 -17.60 13.01 -3.56
CA CYS A 2 -16.64 14.00 -4.06
C CYS A 2 -16.99 14.21 -5.52
N ASN A 3 -17.44 15.44 -5.79
CA ASN A 3 -18.00 15.89 -7.05
C ASN A 3 -16.87 16.08 -8.06
N VAL A 4 -16.81 15.22 -9.08
CA VAL A 4 -16.21 15.57 -10.37
C VAL A 4 -17.37 15.57 -11.36
N ASN A 5 -17.75 16.78 -11.76
CA ASN A 5 -18.81 17.05 -12.72
C ASN A 5 -18.41 16.54 -14.11
N ASP A 6 -18.68 15.27 -14.39
CA ASP A 6 -18.83 14.77 -15.76
C ASP A 6 -20.22 15.14 -16.27
N VAL A 7 -20.28 16.14 -17.15
CA VAL A 7 -21.49 16.45 -17.92
C VAL A 7 -21.60 15.42 -19.05
N TYR A 8 -22.28 14.31 -18.79
CA TYR A 8 -22.88 13.47 -19.83
C TYR A 8 -24.18 14.14 -20.30
N VAL A 9 -24.20 14.63 -21.54
CA VAL A 9 -25.45 15.03 -22.20
C VAL A 9 -26.09 13.79 -22.81
N HIS A 10 -27.22 13.37 -22.21
CA HIS A 10 -28.16 12.42 -22.79
C HIS A 10 -28.68 12.90 -24.15
N PHE A 11 -28.50 12.10 -25.21
CA PHE A 11 -29.27 12.24 -26.45
C PHE A 11 -30.63 11.55 -26.27
N PRO A 12 -31.78 12.23 -26.52
CA PRO A 12 -33.07 11.56 -26.48
C PRO A 12 -33.24 10.63 -27.68
N ARG A 13 -33.59 9.37 -27.37
CA ARG A 13 -34.08 8.36 -28.31
C ARG A 13 -35.41 8.85 -28.91
N LEU A 14 -35.41 9.21 -30.19
CA LEU A 14 -36.64 9.40 -30.97
C LEU A 14 -37.01 8.07 -31.65
N GLN A 15 -38.08 7.45 -31.16
CA GLN A 15 -38.81 6.39 -31.87
C GLN A 15 -39.42 6.98 -33.14
N VAL A 16 -39.23 6.31 -34.28
CA VAL A 16 -40.10 6.47 -35.44
C VAL A 16 -40.56 5.08 -35.85
N LEU A 17 -41.86 4.88 -35.72
CA LEU A 17 -42.61 3.72 -36.20
C LEU A 17 -42.63 3.72 -37.72
N ASP A 18 -42.45 2.52 -38.27
CA ASP A 18 -42.51 2.20 -39.68
C ASP A 18 -43.99 2.13 -40.11
N GLU A 19 -44.41 2.90 -41.11
CA GLU A 19 -45.61 2.62 -41.92
C GLU A 19 -45.67 3.54 -43.16
N GLY A 20 -45.33 2.96 -44.32
CA GLY A 20 -46.06 3.08 -45.60
C GLY A 20 -46.21 4.43 -46.32
N GLY A 21 -45.67 4.49 -47.54
CA GLY A 21 -46.42 5.05 -48.69
C GLY A 21 -45.91 6.35 -49.32
N ASP A 22 -45.41 6.20 -50.55
CA ASP A 22 -45.49 7.10 -51.70
C ASP A 22 -44.93 8.54 -51.67
N SER A 23 -43.84 8.68 -52.43
CA SER A 23 -43.54 9.68 -53.47
C SER A 23 -43.69 11.20 -53.20
N LEU A 24 -42.58 11.89 -53.49
CA LEU A 24 -42.36 13.32 -53.77
C LEU A 24 -41.75 14.22 -52.67
N SER A 25 -40.49 14.60 -52.94
CA SER A 25 -39.76 15.84 -52.57
C SER A 25 -39.17 16.01 -51.15
N ASP A 26 -38.08 15.28 -50.89
CA ASP A 26 -37.15 15.52 -49.76
C ASP A 26 -36.09 16.62 -50.01
N GLU A 27 -36.09 17.27 -51.18
CA GLU A 27 -35.06 18.27 -51.55
C GLU A 27 -35.16 19.60 -50.78
N VAL A 28 -36.25 19.89 -50.05
CA VAL A 28 -36.44 21.21 -49.40
C VAL A 28 -36.11 21.19 -47.89
N ARG A 29 -36.00 20.04 -47.23
CA ARG A 29 -35.66 19.96 -45.78
C ARG A 29 -34.16 19.78 -45.49
N VAL A 30 -33.38 19.25 -46.42
CA VAL A 30 -31.91 19.07 -46.25
C VAL A 30 -31.14 20.38 -46.43
N VAL A 31 -31.64 21.31 -47.24
CA VAL A 31 -30.97 22.60 -47.51
C VAL A 31 -31.00 23.52 -46.28
N GLY A 32 -32.05 23.48 -45.46
CA GLY A 32 -32.15 24.27 -44.22
C GLY A 32 -31.16 23.83 -43.15
N PHE A 33 -30.93 22.52 -43.00
CA PHE A 33 -30.00 21.97 -42.00
C PHE A 33 -28.53 22.21 -42.39
N TYR A 34 -28.20 22.18 -43.69
CA TYR A 34 -26.84 22.46 -44.19
C TYR A 34 -26.44 23.94 -44.09
N MET A 35 -27.38 24.89 -44.20
CA MET A 35 -27.07 26.31 -44.04
C MET A 35 -26.77 26.71 -42.58
N GLN A 36 -27.41 26.05 -41.60
CA GLN A 36 -27.20 26.33 -40.17
C GLN A 36 -25.89 25.73 -39.64
N VAL A 37 -25.47 24.56 -40.15
CA VAL A 37 -24.17 23.94 -39.83
C VAL A 37 -22.99 24.70 -40.48
N ARG A 38 -23.17 25.28 -41.68
CA ARG A 38 -22.16 26.13 -42.33
C ARG A 38 -21.88 27.42 -41.55
N HIS A 39 -22.92 28.04 -41.01
CA HIS A 39 -22.76 29.27 -40.23
C HIS A 39 -22.07 29.02 -38.88
N LEU A 40 -22.27 27.83 -38.27
CA LEU A 40 -21.58 27.43 -37.04
C LEU A 40 -20.12 26.99 -37.28
N THR A 41 -19.81 26.36 -38.42
CA THR A 41 -18.42 26.02 -38.79
C THR A 41 -17.59 27.25 -39.17
N GLU A 42 -18.19 28.28 -39.78
CA GLU A 42 -17.51 29.56 -40.03
C GLU A 42 -17.25 30.35 -38.73
N ILE A 43 -18.14 30.26 -37.74
CA ILE A 43 -17.91 30.85 -36.40
C ILE A 43 -16.79 30.09 -35.66
N TRP A 44 -16.77 28.76 -35.75
CA TRP A 44 -15.75 27.93 -35.11
C TRP A 44 -14.36 28.11 -35.75
N GLN A 45 -14.28 28.26 -37.08
CA GLN A 45 -13.02 28.62 -37.77
C GLN A 45 -12.53 30.04 -37.42
N LYS A 46 -13.45 31.00 -37.22
CA LYS A 46 -13.08 32.34 -36.72
C LYS A 46 -12.59 32.28 -35.27
N TYR A 47 -13.19 31.43 -34.44
CA TYR A 47 -12.77 31.23 -33.04
C TYR A 47 -11.37 30.61 -32.95
N GLU A 48 -11.08 29.54 -33.71
CA GLU A 48 -9.74 28.93 -33.73
C GLU A 48 -8.68 29.85 -34.37
N CYS A 49 -9.04 30.68 -35.35
CA CYS A 49 -8.14 31.70 -35.89
C CYS A 49 -7.81 32.80 -34.86
N VAL A 50 -8.78 33.20 -34.03
CA VAL A 50 -8.56 34.16 -32.93
C VAL A 50 -7.71 33.54 -31.82
N LYS A 51 -7.93 32.26 -31.50
CA LYS A 51 -7.16 31.50 -30.52
C LYS A 51 -5.71 31.29 -30.93
N GLU A 52 -5.47 30.96 -32.20
CA GLU A 52 -4.11 30.83 -32.75
C GLU A 52 -3.42 32.20 -32.85
N LYS A 53 -4.15 33.27 -33.19
CA LYS A 53 -3.61 34.65 -33.14
C LYS A 53 -3.28 35.09 -31.72
N LEU A 54 -4.09 34.75 -30.72
CA LEU A 54 -3.82 35.01 -29.30
C LEU A 54 -2.60 34.22 -28.82
N ARG A 55 -2.47 32.95 -29.23
CA ARG A 55 -1.31 32.13 -28.93
C ARG A 55 -0.03 32.71 -29.54
N LEU A 56 -0.07 33.10 -30.81
CA LEU A 56 1.06 33.75 -31.48
C LEU A 56 1.39 35.12 -30.87
N LEU A 57 0.38 35.87 -30.40
CA LEU A 57 0.60 37.12 -29.65
C LEU A 57 1.24 36.85 -28.29
N GLN A 58 0.84 35.78 -27.61
CA GLN A 58 1.39 35.36 -26.33
C GLN A 58 2.82 34.86 -26.47
N GLU A 59 3.12 34.06 -27.50
CA GLU A 59 4.48 33.64 -27.85
C GLU A 59 5.34 34.85 -28.27
N PHE A 60 4.80 35.80 -29.03
CA PHE A 60 5.50 37.04 -29.38
C PHE A 60 5.80 37.90 -28.16
N LEU A 61 4.83 38.11 -27.25
CA LEU A 61 5.03 38.85 -26.00
C LEU A 61 6.01 38.14 -25.05
N LEU A 62 6.01 36.81 -25.03
CA LEU A 62 6.97 36.03 -24.24
C LEU A 62 8.39 36.12 -24.82
N THR A 63 8.51 36.15 -26.15
CA THR A 63 9.81 36.30 -26.83
C THR A 63 10.33 37.73 -26.68
N ASP A 64 9.47 38.74 -26.81
CA ASP A 64 9.82 40.15 -26.61
C ASP A 64 10.22 40.42 -25.14
N THR A 65 9.52 39.85 -24.16
CA THR A 65 9.92 39.97 -22.74
C THR A 65 11.25 39.25 -22.45
N GLN A 66 11.51 38.09 -23.07
CA GLN A 66 12.79 37.39 -22.96
C GLN A 66 13.94 38.15 -23.64
N ASP A 67 13.69 38.77 -24.80
CA ASP A 67 14.68 39.62 -25.47
C ASP A 67 14.92 40.93 -24.69
N GLN A 68 13.88 41.54 -24.10
CA GLN A 68 14.04 42.69 -23.19
C GLN A 68 14.81 42.33 -21.92
N LEU A 69 14.57 41.15 -21.33
CA LEU A 69 15.34 40.63 -20.19
C LEU A 69 16.79 40.38 -20.56
N LYS A 70 17.05 39.83 -21.75
CA LYS A 70 18.41 39.60 -22.25
C LYS A 70 19.13 40.92 -22.56
N ILE A 71 18.43 41.90 -23.11
CA ILE A 71 18.95 43.27 -23.30
C ILE A 71 19.22 43.95 -21.95
N LEU A 72 18.39 43.71 -20.92
CA LEU A 72 18.60 44.21 -19.56
C LEU A 72 19.79 43.51 -18.88
N GLU A 73 19.93 42.19 -19.02
CA GLU A 73 21.09 41.43 -18.53
C GLU A 73 22.39 41.83 -19.23
N ASP A 74 22.36 42.06 -20.55
CA ASP A 74 23.50 42.52 -21.33
C ASP A 74 23.83 44.00 -21.02
N LYS A 75 22.83 44.83 -20.72
CA LYS A 75 23.04 46.19 -20.17
C LYS A 75 23.62 46.18 -18.76
N LEU A 76 23.21 45.23 -17.91
CA LEU A 76 23.75 45.03 -16.56
C LEU A 76 25.20 44.52 -16.61
N LYS A 77 25.55 43.71 -17.61
CA LYS A 77 26.91 43.21 -17.85
C LYS A 77 27.83 44.21 -18.58
N SER A 78 27.27 45.17 -19.32
CA SER A 78 28.03 46.19 -20.07
C SER A 78 28.14 47.56 -19.38
N SER A 79 27.43 47.77 -18.26
CA SER A 79 27.74 48.88 -17.34
C SER A 79 28.97 48.53 -16.51
N GLU A 80 30.15 48.86 -17.03
CA GLU A 80 31.36 49.01 -16.22
C GLU A 80 31.11 50.08 -15.15
N LEU A 81 30.77 49.65 -13.93
CA LEU A 81 30.84 50.50 -12.75
C LEU A 81 32.32 50.71 -12.41
N SER A 82 32.85 51.81 -12.93
CA SER A 82 34.13 52.40 -12.54
C SER A 82 34.14 52.76 -11.04
N THR A 83 35.03 52.12 -10.28
CA THR A 83 35.85 52.58 -9.13
C THR A 83 35.44 53.76 -8.21
N VAL A 84 34.17 54.16 -8.11
CA VAL A 84 33.71 55.17 -7.13
C VAL A 84 32.49 54.70 -6.30
N SER A 85 31.98 53.51 -6.54
CA SER A 85 30.79 52.98 -5.84
C SER A 85 31.07 51.88 -4.81
N TYR A 86 32.33 51.47 -4.61
CA TYR A 86 32.68 50.56 -3.50
C TYR A 86 32.66 51.23 -2.12
N ALA A 87 32.77 52.56 -2.05
CA ALA A 87 32.55 53.33 -0.82
C ALA A 87 31.07 53.65 -0.55
N ALA A 88 30.21 53.57 -1.57
CA ALA A 88 28.76 53.72 -1.41
C ALA A 88 28.09 52.37 -1.06
N LEU A 89 28.62 51.25 -1.55
CA LEU A 89 28.14 49.92 -1.17
C LEU A 89 28.52 49.52 0.26
N SER A 90 29.64 50.01 0.82
CA SER A 90 29.95 49.75 2.24
C SER A 90 29.11 50.59 3.21
N VAL A 91 28.57 51.73 2.76
CA VAL A 91 27.66 52.58 3.53
C VAL A 91 26.20 52.14 3.36
N LEU A 92 25.84 51.55 2.20
CA LEU A 92 24.55 50.91 1.97
C LEU A 92 24.46 49.49 2.57
N LEU A 93 25.56 48.73 2.66
CA LEU A 93 25.59 47.46 3.41
C LEU A 93 25.64 47.65 4.94
N SER A 94 25.88 48.87 5.43
CA SER A 94 25.66 49.23 6.84
C SER A 94 24.30 49.91 7.09
N THR A 95 23.49 50.16 6.06
CA THR A 95 22.14 50.74 6.17
C THR A 95 21.05 49.88 5.51
N ALA A 96 21.41 48.74 4.92
CA ALA A 96 20.52 47.69 4.43
C ALA A 96 20.56 46.44 5.33
N ASP A 97 21.00 46.61 6.58
CA ASP A 97 20.83 45.64 7.68
C ASP A 97 19.78 46.12 8.71
N GLU A 98 18.89 47.04 8.29
CA GLU A 98 17.74 47.52 9.08
C GLU A 98 16.39 47.38 8.37
N ASN A 99 16.30 46.85 7.15
CA ASN A 99 15.01 46.64 6.44
C ASN A 99 14.83 45.27 5.76
N LEU A 100 15.67 44.30 6.12
CA LEU A 100 15.41 42.87 5.87
C LEU A 100 15.61 42.07 7.16
N CYS A 101 15.12 42.63 8.27
CA CYS A 101 14.68 41.79 9.36
C CYS A 101 13.40 41.11 8.88
N PHE A 102 13.43 39.78 8.85
CA PHE A 102 12.27 38.92 8.81
C PHE A 102 11.06 39.64 9.43
N ASN A 103 9.93 39.70 8.71
CA ASN A 103 8.65 39.62 9.37
C ASN A 103 8.59 38.23 10.04
N MET A 104 9.33 38.06 11.13
CA MET A 104 8.79 37.37 12.26
C MET A 104 7.63 38.26 12.66
N SER A 105 6.45 37.95 12.13
CA SER A 105 5.21 38.36 12.78
C SER A 105 5.40 37.95 14.23
N THR A 106 5.65 38.94 15.09
CA THR A 106 5.57 38.73 16.54
C THR A 106 4.30 37.95 16.76
N PRO A 107 4.35 36.75 17.39
CA PRO A 107 3.17 35.94 17.54
C PRO A 107 2.08 36.84 18.12
N PRO A 108 0.87 36.82 17.52
CA PRO A 108 -0.14 37.79 17.85
C PRO A 108 -0.36 37.83 19.36
N PRO A 109 -0.51 39.03 19.96
CA PRO A 109 -0.46 39.18 21.40
C PRO A 109 -1.55 38.33 22.05
N LYS A 110 -1.16 37.40 22.93
CA LYS A 110 -2.09 36.52 23.65
C LYS A 110 -2.47 37.11 24.99
N CYS A 111 -3.72 36.88 25.43
CA CYS A 111 -4.12 37.16 26.81
C CYS A 111 -3.25 36.35 27.79
N PRO A 112 -2.70 36.94 28.86
CA PRO A 112 -1.88 36.22 29.84
C PRO A 112 -2.66 35.15 30.62
N ASP A 113 -3.98 35.33 30.75
CA ASP A 113 -4.86 34.43 31.50
C ASP A 113 -5.48 33.36 30.57
N CYS A 114 -6.31 33.75 29.59
CA CYS A 114 -7.01 32.80 28.72
C CYS A 114 -6.23 32.35 27.47
N ARG A 115 -5.07 32.97 27.17
CA ARG A 115 -4.19 32.67 26.02
C ARG A 115 -4.82 32.78 24.62
N GLN A 116 -6.02 33.34 24.51
CA GLN A 116 -6.64 33.69 23.23
C GLN A 116 -5.88 34.86 22.59
N TYR A 117 -5.90 34.93 21.26
CA TYR A 117 -5.29 36.00 20.49
C TYR A 117 -6.12 37.28 20.65
N LEU A 118 -5.48 38.37 21.08
CA LEU A 118 -6.15 39.65 21.36
C LEU A 118 -6.51 40.43 20.09
N ASP A 119 -5.93 40.05 18.96
CA ASP A 119 -6.16 40.62 17.63
C ASP A 119 -7.12 39.78 16.77
N ASP A 120 -7.70 38.72 17.33
CA ASP A 120 -8.72 37.92 16.69
C ASP A 120 -10.03 38.73 16.56
N SER A 121 -10.57 38.82 15.34
CA SER A 121 -11.83 39.53 15.08
C SER A 121 -13.04 38.86 15.74
N ASP A 122 -12.92 37.58 16.08
CA ASP A 122 -13.99 36.77 16.66
C ASP A 122 -13.94 36.74 18.20
N LEU A 123 -12.97 37.43 18.83
CA LEU A 123 -12.85 37.53 20.28
C LEU A 123 -14.03 38.33 20.88
N LYS A 124 -14.92 37.64 21.58
CA LYS A 124 -16.07 38.24 22.25
C LYS A 124 -15.78 38.58 23.71
N PHE A 125 -16.23 39.75 24.13
CA PHE A 125 -16.20 40.20 25.51
C PHE A 125 -17.56 40.02 26.16
N PHE A 126 -17.55 39.67 27.44
CA PHE A 126 -18.74 39.63 28.27
C PHE A 126 -19.26 41.05 28.50
N GLN A 127 -20.54 41.31 28.19
CA GLN A 127 -21.11 42.67 28.23
C GLN A 127 -21.42 43.21 29.64
N GLY A 128 -21.11 42.44 30.68
CA GLY A 128 -21.22 42.85 32.08
C GLY A 128 -22.47 42.30 32.78
N ASP A 129 -22.36 42.11 34.09
CA ASP A 129 -23.44 41.63 34.94
C ASP A 129 -24.41 42.78 35.28
N PRO A 130 -25.75 42.56 35.25
CA PRO A 130 -26.71 43.41 35.96
C PRO A 130 -26.42 43.45 37.49
N ASP A 131 -27.13 44.30 38.25
CA ASP A 131 -27.06 44.34 39.72
C ASP A 131 -27.68 43.06 40.35
N ASP A 132 -27.02 41.92 40.17
CA ASP A 132 -27.46 40.59 40.58
C ASP A 132 -26.76 40.09 41.86
N LEU A 133 -27.24 38.95 42.40
CA LEU A 133 -26.77 38.34 43.66
C LEU A 133 -25.43 37.63 43.49
N ASP A 134 -24.60 37.63 44.55
CA ASP A 134 -23.37 36.83 44.61
C ASP A 134 -23.68 35.35 44.95
N GLU A 135 -22.76 34.42 44.63
CA GLU A 135 -22.97 32.96 44.76
C GLU A 135 -23.57 32.51 46.11
N PRO A 136 -23.07 32.94 47.29
CA PRO A 136 -23.63 32.52 48.57
C PRO A 136 -25.02 33.09 48.84
N GLU A 137 -25.32 34.29 48.33
CA GLU A 137 -26.62 34.95 48.51
C GLU A 137 -27.69 34.26 47.67
N MET A 138 -27.36 33.94 46.42
CA MET A 138 -28.22 33.19 45.51
C MET A 138 -28.58 31.81 46.07
N LEU A 139 -27.61 31.06 46.63
CA LEU A 139 -27.86 29.70 47.16
C LEU A 139 -28.83 29.66 48.35
N THR A 140 -29.09 30.80 48.98
CA THR A 140 -30.06 30.91 50.10
C THR A 140 -31.47 31.30 49.66
N ASP A 141 -31.71 31.51 48.37
CA ASP A 141 -33.03 31.87 47.83
C ASP A 141 -34.02 30.70 47.98
N GLU A 142 -35.20 30.97 48.54
CA GLU A 142 -36.25 29.98 48.78
C GLU A 142 -36.70 29.29 47.49
N ARG A 143 -36.60 29.96 46.33
CA ARG A 143 -36.94 29.40 45.02
C ARG A 143 -36.05 28.24 44.60
N LEU A 144 -34.84 28.13 45.16
CA LEU A 144 -33.89 27.04 44.89
C LEU A 144 -33.97 25.92 45.94
N SER A 145 -34.68 26.15 47.04
CA SER A 145 -34.83 25.16 48.10
C SER A 145 -35.74 24.02 47.64
N LEU A 146 -35.25 22.79 47.80
CA LEU A 146 -36.02 21.56 47.63
C LEU A 146 -36.76 21.15 48.91
N PHE A 147 -36.58 21.91 50.00
CA PHE A 147 -36.96 21.51 51.35
C PHE A 147 -37.95 22.49 51.97
N ASP A 148 -39.04 21.96 52.53
CA ASP A 148 -39.91 22.68 53.45
C ASP A 148 -39.19 22.81 54.81
N ALA A 149 -39.08 24.02 55.34
CA ALA A 149 -38.28 24.35 56.52
C ALA A 149 -38.76 23.71 57.87
N ASN A 150 -39.70 22.76 57.84
CA ASN A 150 -40.40 22.24 59.01
C ASN A 150 -40.31 20.70 59.22
N GLU A 151 -39.42 19.98 58.55
CA GLU A 151 -39.14 18.57 58.90
C GLU A 151 -37.68 18.35 59.30
N ASP A 152 -37.49 18.08 60.59
CA ASP A 152 -36.23 17.58 61.15
C ASP A 152 -35.89 16.21 60.52
N GLY A 153 -34.94 16.21 59.59
CA GLY A 153 -34.03 15.08 59.39
C GLY A 153 -34.11 14.37 58.05
N PHE A 154 -33.21 14.74 57.14
CA PHE A 154 -32.69 13.83 56.10
C PHE A 154 -31.19 14.04 55.79
N GLU A 155 -30.37 14.39 56.80
CA GLU A 155 -28.89 14.43 56.67
C GLU A 155 -28.22 13.05 56.45
N LYS A 156 -29.00 11.98 56.25
CA LYS A 156 -28.51 10.60 56.11
C LYS A 156 -29.13 9.86 54.91
N MET A 157 -28.88 10.34 53.70
CA MET A 157 -28.82 9.44 52.55
C MET A 157 -27.70 9.91 51.62
N HIS A 158 -26.73 9.02 51.36
CA HIS A 158 -25.45 9.25 50.67
C HIS A 158 -24.30 9.93 51.44
N ARG A 159 -24.09 9.55 52.71
CA ARG A 159 -22.73 9.53 53.28
C ARG A 159 -22.05 8.20 52.94
N SER A 160 -21.53 8.09 51.72
CA SER A 160 -20.61 7.01 51.36
C SER A 160 -19.26 7.24 52.05
N GLU A 161 -18.62 6.16 52.53
CA GLU A 161 -17.49 6.10 53.48
C GLU A 161 -16.14 6.71 53.01
N TRP A 162 -16.10 7.88 52.37
CA TRP A 162 -14.89 8.42 51.73
C TRP A 162 -14.47 9.83 52.16
N TYR A 163 -15.17 10.48 53.11
CA TYR A 163 -14.77 11.80 53.63
C TYR A 163 -14.48 11.73 55.14
N SER A 164 -13.22 11.47 55.49
CA SER A 164 -12.71 11.49 56.88
C SER A 164 -11.68 12.61 57.13
N CYS A 165 -11.69 13.70 56.35
CA CYS A 165 -10.88 14.88 56.65
C CYS A 165 -11.51 16.10 56.02
N PHE A 166 -12.37 16.79 56.75
CA PHE A 166 -12.50 18.26 56.85
C PHE A 166 -13.80 18.56 57.61
N CYS A 167 -13.67 18.77 58.92
CA CYS A 167 -14.70 19.41 59.73
C CYS A 167 -14.55 20.92 59.56
N PHE A 168 -15.59 21.62 59.11
CA PHE A 168 -16.13 22.89 59.64
C PHE A 168 -17.13 23.51 58.63
N SER A 169 -18.32 23.84 59.14
CA SER A 169 -19.48 24.58 58.57
C SER A 169 -20.57 23.83 57.76
N PRO A 170 -21.87 24.06 58.06
CA PRO A 170 -23.02 23.44 57.40
C PRO A 170 -23.66 24.36 56.36
N ILE A 171 -23.41 24.16 55.06
CA ILE A 171 -24.05 24.93 53.97
C ILE A 171 -24.27 23.99 52.78
N PHE A 172 -25.55 23.71 52.51
CA PHE A 172 -26.22 23.30 51.27
C PHE A 172 -25.42 22.50 50.20
N LEU A 173 -25.74 21.21 50.05
CA LEU A 173 -25.32 20.39 48.91
C LEU A 173 -26.49 20.33 47.90
N THR A 174 -26.82 21.48 47.32
CA THR A 174 -27.86 21.62 46.31
C THR A 174 -27.22 21.45 44.94
N VAL A 175 -27.63 20.40 44.21
CA VAL A 175 -27.40 20.33 42.76
C VAL A 175 -28.45 21.23 42.11
N ILE A 176 -28.04 22.23 41.34
CA ILE A 176 -28.94 23.26 40.81
C ILE A 176 -28.78 23.38 39.29
N THR A 177 -29.88 23.55 38.55
CA THR A 177 -29.87 23.65 37.09
C THR A 177 -29.63 25.10 36.66
N ILE A 178 -28.74 25.31 35.70
CA ILE A 178 -28.36 26.62 35.15
C ILE A 178 -29.01 26.79 33.78
N LEU A 179 -29.61 27.96 33.54
CA LEU A 179 -30.44 28.20 32.36
C LEU A 179 -29.79 28.99 31.24
N ILE A 180 -28.96 29.98 31.57
CA ILE A 180 -28.26 30.84 30.61
C ILE A 180 -26.88 31.13 31.17
N HIS A 181 -25.82 30.54 30.63
CA HIS A 181 -24.46 30.77 31.14
C HIS A 181 -23.55 31.45 30.12
N SER A 182 -22.76 32.40 30.60
CA SER A 182 -21.57 32.94 29.93
C SER A 182 -20.36 32.60 30.77
N VAL A 183 -19.36 31.91 30.22
CA VAL A 183 -18.10 31.61 30.91
C VAL A 183 -17.03 32.59 30.47
N TYR A 184 -16.36 33.24 31.42
CA TYR A 184 -15.38 34.27 31.14
C TYR A 184 -14.17 34.24 32.10
N ASP A 185 -13.06 34.82 31.65
CA ASP A 185 -11.85 34.98 32.47
C ASP A 185 -11.93 36.22 33.38
N LYS A 186 -10.90 36.43 34.22
CA LYS A 186 -10.79 37.63 35.08
C LYS A 186 -10.85 38.97 34.33
N ARG A 187 -10.61 38.97 33.03
CA ARG A 187 -10.58 40.16 32.16
C ARG A 187 -11.85 40.32 31.33
N GLY A 188 -12.81 39.40 31.46
CA GLY A 188 -14.10 39.44 30.76
C GLY A 188 -14.07 38.86 29.34
N HIS A 189 -13.03 38.12 28.93
CA HIS A 189 -13.04 37.41 27.66
C HIS A 189 -13.93 36.17 27.77
N LEU A 190 -14.83 35.95 26.80
CA LEU A 190 -15.59 34.69 26.75
C LEU A 190 -14.64 33.53 26.44
N CYS A 191 -14.63 32.52 27.30
CA CYS A 191 -13.62 31.45 27.27
C CYS A 191 -14.24 30.05 27.15
N PRO A 192 -13.70 29.18 26.27
CA PRO A 192 -14.05 27.77 26.26
C PRO A 192 -13.46 27.06 27.49
N PHE A 193 -14.28 26.32 28.23
CA PHE A 193 -13.86 25.61 29.45
C PHE A 193 -13.16 24.26 29.20
N ASP A 194 -13.20 23.71 27.98
CA ASP A 194 -12.50 22.47 27.57
C ASP A 194 -11.06 22.68 27.11
N SER A 195 -10.59 23.92 27.02
CA SER A 195 -9.26 24.26 26.48
C SER A 195 -8.08 23.96 27.43
N GLY A 196 -8.34 23.26 28.54
CA GLY A 196 -7.33 22.94 29.55
C GLY A 196 -6.99 24.11 30.49
N LEU A 197 -7.81 25.17 30.53
CA LEU A 197 -7.59 26.36 31.35
C LEU A 197 -7.86 26.07 32.84
N ILE A 198 -8.94 25.34 33.14
CA ILE A 198 -9.31 24.96 34.51
C ILE A 198 -8.22 24.05 35.11
N GLU A 199 -7.71 23.10 34.33
CA GLU A 199 -6.66 22.16 34.72
C GLU A 199 -5.31 22.84 34.98
N LYS A 200 -5.08 24.01 34.38
CA LYS A 200 -3.90 24.87 34.62
C LYS A 200 -4.11 25.83 35.81
N ASN A 201 -5.21 25.68 36.55
CA ASN A 201 -5.64 26.59 37.63
C ASN A 201 -5.84 28.04 37.16
N VAL A 202 -6.30 28.24 35.92
CA VAL A 202 -6.77 29.56 35.47
C VAL A 202 -8.19 29.74 35.99
N GLU A 203 -8.39 30.80 36.77
CA GLU A 203 -9.70 31.11 37.36
C GLU A 203 -10.68 31.59 36.28
N LEU A 204 -11.66 30.73 35.98
CA LEU A 204 -12.81 31.04 35.14
C LEU A 204 -14.05 31.21 35.99
N TYR A 205 -14.85 32.22 35.66
CA TYR A 205 -16.12 32.53 36.30
C TYR A 205 -17.26 32.36 35.30
N PHE A 206 -18.48 32.24 35.82
CA PHE A 206 -19.67 32.23 34.99
C PHE A 206 -20.79 33.04 35.63
N SER A 207 -21.65 33.62 34.80
CA SER A 207 -22.85 34.32 35.24
C SER A 207 -24.07 33.65 34.64
N CYS A 208 -25.12 33.45 35.44
CA CYS A 208 -26.33 32.78 34.97
C CYS A 208 -27.58 33.00 35.81
N ALA A 209 -28.73 32.56 35.26
CA ALA A 209 -29.94 32.32 36.03
C ALA A 209 -30.02 30.84 36.47
N VAL A 210 -30.28 30.64 37.75
CA VAL A 210 -30.23 29.34 38.43
C VAL A 210 -31.64 28.88 38.81
N LYS A 211 -31.92 27.58 38.68
CA LYS A 211 -33.23 26.93 38.86
C LYS A 211 -33.14 25.59 39.57
N PRO A 212 -34.19 25.13 40.27
CA PRO A 212 -34.21 23.81 40.92
C PRO A 212 -33.91 22.65 39.96
N ILE A 213 -33.32 21.57 40.49
CA ILE A 213 -32.90 20.38 39.70
C ILE A 213 -34.02 19.72 38.88
N TYR A 214 -35.28 19.83 39.31
CA TYR A 214 -36.43 19.21 38.64
C TYR A 214 -37.06 20.09 37.56
N ASP A 215 -36.62 21.35 37.41
CA ASP A 215 -37.15 22.26 36.39
C ASP A 215 -36.40 22.06 35.07
N ASP A 216 -37.04 21.37 34.14
CA ASP A 216 -36.52 21.09 32.79
C ASP A 216 -36.84 22.21 31.79
N ASN A 217 -37.47 23.32 32.20
CA ASN A 217 -37.85 24.42 31.30
C ASN A 217 -36.69 25.42 31.12
N PRO A 218 -36.16 25.60 29.88
CA PRO A 218 -35.07 26.51 29.58
C PRO A 218 -35.48 27.99 29.48
N CYS A 219 -36.70 28.38 29.86
CA CYS A 219 -37.12 29.78 29.96
C CYS A 219 -36.60 30.48 31.23
N MET A 220 -36.28 31.78 31.13
CA MET A 220 -35.84 32.64 32.25
C MET A 220 -36.84 32.75 33.41
N ASP A 221 -38.10 32.38 33.19
CA ASP A 221 -39.15 32.40 34.20
C ASP A 221 -38.83 31.47 35.38
N GLY A 222 -38.85 32.02 36.60
CA GLY A 222 -38.59 31.28 37.84
C GLY A 222 -37.13 31.14 38.23
N GLY A 223 -36.18 31.62 37.40
CA GLY A 223 -34.75 31.61 37.71
C GLY A 223 -34.31 32.70 38.69
N VAL A 224 -33.26 32.40 39.47
CA VAL A 224 -32.56 33.36 40.34
C VAL A 224 -31.31 33.82 39.59
N PRO A 225 -31.20 35.10 39.17
CA PRO A 225 -30.01 35.60 38.50
C PRO A 225 -28.85 35.78 39.49
N ALA A 226 -27.66 35.35 39.09
CA ALA A 226 -26.44 35.49 39.87
C ALA A 226 -25.25 35.84 38.99
N LYS A 227 -24.36 36.64 39.56
CA LYS A 227 -23.15 37.13 38.91
C LYS A 227 -21.91 36.43 39.45
N LYS A 228 -20.90 36.30 38.58
CA LYS A 228 -19.54 35.90 38.94
C LYS A 228 -19.45 34.66 39.84
N LEU A 229 -20.20 33.63 39.50
CA LEU A 229 -20.18 32.32 40.14
C LEU A 229 -18.82 31.65 39.87
N GLY A 230 -18.27 30.99 40.89
CA GLY A 230 -16.97 30.33 40.80
C GLY A 230 -15.86 30.98 41.66
N PRO A 231 -14.59 30.64 41.41
CA PRO A 231 -14.06 30.01 40.20
C PRO A 231 -14.51 28.56 40.01
N ILE A 232 -14.58 28.12 38.75
CA ILE A 232 -14.89 26.73 38.39
C ILE A 232 -13.73 25.83 38.84
N ASN A 233 -13.99 24.91 39.76
CA ASN A 233 -13.01 23.95 40.26
C ASN A 233 -12.90 22.72 39.35
N ALA A 234 -14.02 22.26 38.81
CA ALA A 234 -14.07 21.11 37.92
C ALA A 234 -15.30 21.19 37.01
N TRP A 235 -15.21 20.49 35.87
CA TRP A 235 -16.33 20.31 34.94
C TRP A 235 -16.39 18.86 34.47
N TRP A 236 -17.60 18.35 34.21
CA TRP A 236 -17.83 16.95 33.80
C TRP A 236 -18.96 16.82 32.80
N ILE A 237 -19.01 15.64 32.19
CA ILE A 237 -20.05 15.21 31.24
C ILE A 237 -20.73 13.99 31.85
N THR A 238 -22.05 13.90 31.73
CA THR A 238 -22.86 12.73 32.11
C THR A 238 -23.93 12.47 31.04
N GLY A 239 -24.55 11.28 31.03
CA GLY A 239 -25.57 10.89 30.03
C GLY A 239 -25.05 10.09 28.82
N PHE A 240 -24.13 9.15 29.05
CA PHE A 240 -23.67 8.16 28.05
C PHE A 240 -24.53 6.88 28.02
N ASP A 241 -25.82 7.01 28.33
CA ASP A 241 -26.78 5.92 28.53
C ASP A 241 -27.76 5.76 27.35
N GLY A 242 -27.42 6.31 26.18
CA GLY A 242 -28.28 6.27 24.99
C GLY A 242 -29.38 7.32 24.91
N GLY A 243 -29.45 8.27 25.86
CA GLY A 243 -30.35 9.45 25.75
C GLY A 243 -29.97 10.42 24.62
N GLU A 244 -30.86 11.33 24.22
CA GLU A 244 -30.60 12.26 23.11
C GLU A 244 -29.61 13.38 23.44
N LYS A 245 -29.48 13.78 24.72
CA LYS A 245 -28.62 14.90 25.14
C LYS A 245 -27.56 14.47 26.15
N ALA A 246 -26.31 14.89 25.93
CA ALA A 246 -25.27 14.81 26.94
C ALA A 246 -25.37 16.02 27.89
N LEU A 247 -25.28 15.77 29.19
CA LEU A 247 -25.39 16.81 30.21
C LEU A 247 -24.00 17.25 30.65
N ILE A 248 -23.81 18.56 30.82
CA ILE A 248 -22.56 19.16 31.29
C ILE A 248 -22.79 19.74 32.68
N GLY A 249 -21.81 19.60 33.58
CA GLY A 249 -21.87 20.23 34.89
C GLY A 249 -20.59 20.92 35.34
N PHE A 250 -20.74 21.90 36.24
CA PHE A 250 -19.68 22.67 36.89
C PHE A 250 -19.70 22.50 38.40
N THR A 251 -18.53 22.37 39.03
CA THR A 251 -18.36 22.33 40.49
C THR A 251 -17.65 23.61 40.89
N THR A 252 -18.22 24.32 41.86
CA THR A 252 -17.56 25.44 42.55
C THR A 252 -17.17 25.03 43.96
N ALA A 253 -16.80 25.99 44.82
CA ALA A 253 -16.57 25.72 46.24
C ALA A 253 -17.89 25.50 47.01
N PHE A 254 -19.02 25.91 46.45
CA PHE A 254 -20.30 25.99 47.15
C PHE A 254 -21.33 24.97 46.64
N ALA A 255 -21.41 24.73 45.32
CA ALA A 255 -22.42 23.85 44.74
C ALA A 255 -21.96 23.18 43.44
N ASP A 256 -22.75 22.20 43.00
CA ASP A 256 -22.65 21.55 41.69
C ASP A 256 -23.80 22.02 40.81
N TYR A 257 -23.49 22.36 39.57
CA TYR A 257 -24.43 22.97 38.64
C TYR A 257 -24.57 22.17 37.35
N ILE A 258 -25.79 21.98 36.85
CA ILE A 258 -26.07 21.30 35.56
C ILE A 258 -26.46 22.34 34.51
N LEU A 259 -25.80 22.36 33.36
CA LEU A 259 -26.03 23.36 32.31
C LEU A 259 -27.21 22.97 31.40
N MET A 260 -28.08 23.94 31.11
CA MET A 260 -29.12 23.88 30.09
C MET A 260 -28.67 24.66 28.83
N ASP A 261 -29.30 25.80 28.54
CA ASP A 261 -29.03 26.59 27.33
C ASP A 261 -27.95 27.67 27.59
N PRO A 262 -27.12 27.99 26.59
CA PRO A 262 -26.14 29.06 26.70
C PRO A 262 -26.78 30.44 26.47
N SER A 263 -26.09 31.51 26.88
CA SER A 263 -26.46 32.87 26.45
C SER A 263 -26.27 33.05 24.94
N GLU A 264 -26.98 34.01 24.33
CA GLU A 264 -26.84 34.33 22.90
C GLU A 264 -25.37 34.63 22.52
N GLU A 265 -24.63 35.28 23.42
CA GLU A 265 -23.23 35.63 23.23
C GLU A 265 -22.30 34.42 23.29
N TYR A 266 -22.57 33.50 24.24
CA TYR A 266 -21.76 32.30 24.49
C TYR A 266 -22.17 31.09 23.63
N SER A 267 -23.34 31.15 22.98
CA SER A 267 -23.90 30.08 22.15
C SER A 267 -22.93 29.51 21.11
N PRO A 268 -22.15 30.32 20.35
CA PRO A 268 -21.18 29.77 19.40
C PRO A 268 -20.04 28.97 20.06
N ILE A 269 -19.55 29.40 21.22
CA ILE A 269 -18.49 28.70 21.97
C ILE A 269 -19.05 27.40 22.55
N PHE A 270 -20.28 27.44 23.08
CA PHE A 270 -20.96 26.27 23.61
C PHE A 270 -21.33 25.25 22.51
N ALA A 271 -21.70 25.69 21.31
CA ALA A 271 -22.00 24.81 20.19
C ALA A 271 -20.78 23.96 19.78
N LEU A 272 -19.57 24.53 19.79
CA LEU A 272 -18.32 23.79 19.55
C LEU A 272 -18.06 22.73 20.63
N MET A 273 -18.40 23.04 21.89
CA MET A 273 -18.32 22.08 22.98
C MET A 273 -19.31 20.93 22.78
N GLN A 274 -20.56 21.25 22.45
CA GLN A 274 -21.59 20.25 22.18
C GLN A 274 -21.15 19.32 21.04
N GLU A 275 -20.60 19.85 19.95
CA GLU A 275 -20.05 19.06 18.85
C GLU A 275 -19.00 18.04 19.33
N LYS A 276 -18.04 18.47 20.16
CA LYS A 276 -17.00 17.59 20.75
C LYS A 276 -17.59 16.49 21.61
N ILE A 277 -18.58 16.83 22.43
CA ILE A 277 -19.22 15.89 23.37
C ILE A 277 -20.02 14.83 22.62
N TYR A 278 -20.83 15.23 21.65
CA TYR A 278 -21.58 14.28 20.82
C TYR A 278 -20.66 13.37 20.02
N MET A 279 -19.58 13.93 19.44
CA MET A 279 -18.59 13.12 18.75
C MET A 279 -17.98 12.06 19.67
N SER A 280 -17.62 12.46 20.89
CA SER A 280 -17.04 11.55 21.88
C SER A 280 -18.03 10.46 22.30
N LYS A 281 -19.30 10.82 22.48
CA LYS A 281 -20.39 9.87 22.79
C LYS A 281 -20.55 8.81 21.69
N ILE A 282 -20.61 9.24 20.42
CA ILE A 282 -20.75 8.34 19.27
C ILE A 282 -19.59 7.35 19.22
N VAL A 283 -18.36 7.84 19.40
CA VAL A 283 -17.15 7.01 19.37
C VAL A 283 -17.15 6.01 20.54
N VAL A 284 -17.45 6.44 21.76
CA VAL A 284 -17.51 5.55 22.94
C VAL A 284 -18.55 4.45 22.72
N GLU A 285 -19.79 4.81 22.35
CA GLU A 285 -20.89 3.85 22.16
C GLU A 285 -20.64 2.88 21.01
N PHE A 286 -19.94 3.33 19.96
CA PHE A 286 -19.59 2.49 18.82
C PHE A 286 -18.52 1.46 19.17
N LEU A 287 -17.45 1.88 19.86
CA LEU A 287 -16.31 1.01 20.17
C LEU A 287 -16.59 0.04 21.32
N GLN A 288 -17.50 0.39 22.23
CA GLN A 288 -18.02 -0.57 23.21
C GLN A 288 -18.66 -1.80 22.55
N LYS A 289 -19.29 -1.62 21.38
CA LYS A 289 -19.96 -2.70 20.64
C LYS A 289 -19.04 -3.37 19.62
N ASN A 290 -17.99 -2.68 19.16
CA ASN A 290 -17.12 -3.13 18.07
C ASN A 290 -15.65 -2.86 18.43
N GLN A 291 -15.00 -3.78 19.13
CA GLN A 291 -13.60 -3.64 19.57
C GLN A 291 -12.60 -3.75 18.41
N ASP A 292 -12.94 -4.51 17.37
CA ASP A 292 -12.07 -4.75 16.20
C ASP A 292 -12.37 -3.79 15.03
N ALA A 293 -13.10 -2.70 15.27
CA ALA A 293 -13.48 -1.76 14.21
C ALA A 293 -12.27 -1.02 13.62
N THR A 294 -12.29 -0.83 12.30
CA THR A 294 -11.27 -0.05 11.56
C THR A 294 -11.59 1.45 11.56
N TYR A 295 -10.63 2.29 11.19
CA TYR A 295 -10.84 3.73 11.08
C TYR A 295 -12.00 4.08 10.13
N GLU A 296 -12.10 3.38 9.00
CA GLU A 296 -13.16 3.56 8.01
C GLU A 296 -14.55 3.19 8.57
N ASP A 297 -14.64 2.16 9.42
CA ASP A 297 -15.89 1.78 10.07
C ASP A 297 -16.38 2.87 11.03
N LEU A 298 -15.45 3.48 11.78
CA LEU A 298 -15.74 4.62 12.65
C LEU A 298 -16.20 5.83 11.83
N LEU A 299 -15.53 6.13 10.71
CA LEU A 299 -15.92 7.22 9.82
C LEU A 299 -17.32 7.01 9.24
N ASN A 300 -17.62 5.80 8.75
CA ASN A 300 -18.95 5.45 8.26
C ASN A 300 -20.02 5.63 9.34
N LYS A 301 -19.71 5.27 10.59
CA LYS A 301 -20.62 5.49 11.71
C LYS A 301 -20.86 6.97 11.99
N ILE A 302 -19.81 7.78 11.95
CA ILE A 302 -19.90 9.23 12.18
C ILE A 302 -20.70 9.91 11.06
N GLU A 303 -20.41 9.60 9.79
CA GLU A 303 -21.10 10.21 8.64
C GLU A 303 -22.58 9.85 8.55
N THR A 304 -22.97 8.67 9.03
CA THR A 304 -24.36 8.19 9.05
C THR A 304 -25.13 8.67 10.27
N THR A 305 -24.45 9.20 11.29
CA THR A 305 -25.10 9.70 12.50
C THR A 305 -25.69 11.09 12.25
N VAL A 306 -26.98 11.23 12.48
CA VAL A 306 -27.70 12.50 12.34
C VAL A 306 -27.37 13.39 13.55
N PRO A 307 -26.90 14.63 13.36
CA PRO A 307 -26.68 15.56 14.46
C PRO A 307 -27.99 15.86 15.22
N PRO A 308 -27.94 16.02 16.55
CA PRO A 308 -29.11 16.34 17.36
C PRO A 308 -29.71 17.71 17.00
N ALA A 309 -31.03 17.84 17.14
CA ALA A 309 -31.75 19.08 16.89
C ALA A 309 -31.28 20.19 17.85
N GLY A 310 -30.72 21.27 17.30
CA GLY A 310 -30.15 22.40 18.06
C GLY A 310 -28.71 22.77 17.69
N LEU A 311 -28.02 21.92 16.92
CA LEU A 311 -26.72 22.25 16.31
C LEU A 311 -26.93 22.73 14.86
N ASN A 312 -26.23 23.78 14.45
CA ASN A 312 -26.35 24.38 13.11
C ASN A 312 -25.61 23.59 12.00
N PHE A 313 -25.37 22.28 12.19
CA PHE A 313 -24.62 21.44 11.24
C PHE A 313 -25.48 20.30 10.70
N ASN A 314 -25.41 20.05 9.39
CA ASN A 314 -26.24 19.06 8.71
C ASN A 314 -25.68 17.62 8.76
N ARG A 315 -24.37 17.46 8.97
CA ARG A 315 -23.70 16.14 8.99
C ARG A 315 -22.35 16.23 9.71
N PHE A 316 -21.95 15.17 10.39
CA PHE A 316 -20.58 15.00 10.85
C PHE A 316 -19.68 14.50 9.72
N THR A 317 -18.39 14.86 9.75
CA THR A 317 -17.40 14.49 8.74
C THR A 317 -16.10 14.03 9.37
N GLU A 318 -15.21 13.41 8.59
CA GLU A 318 -13.85 13.09 9.01
C GLU A 318 -13.10 14.30 9.57
N ASP A 319 -13.24 15.46 8.92
CA ASP A 319 -12.65 16.72 9.38
C ASP A 319 -13.13 17.09 10.80
N THR A 320 -14.42 16.87 11.10
CA THR A 320 -14.94 17.09 12.46
C THR A 320 -14.28 16.16 13.49
N LEU A 321 -14.06 14.89 13.13
CA LEU A 321 -13.38 13.92 13.99
C LEU A 321 -11.91 14.32 14.22
N LEU A 322 -11.18 14.68 13.16
CA LEU A 322 -9.76 15.05 13.24
C LEU A 322 -9.55 16.37 14.01
N ARG A 323 -10.41 17.38 13.78
CA ARG A 323 -10.37 18.65 14.54
C ARG A 323 -10.52 18.43 16.04
N HIS A 324 -11.35 17.47 16.43
CA HIS A 324 -11.66 17.19 17.84
C HIS A 324 -10.95 15.95 18.39
N ALA A 325 -10.03 15.35 17.64
CA ALA A 325 -9.42 14.06 17.96
C ALA A 325 -8.76 14.03 19.34
N GLN A 326 -8.04 15.10 19.71
CA GLN A 326 -7.41 15.21 21.04
C GLN A 326 -8.45 15.11 22.16
N PHE A 327 -9.60 15.78 22.01
CA PHE A 327 -10.67 15.74 23.00
C PHE A 327 -11.37 14.37 23.05
N VAL A 328 -11.61 13.77 21.89
CA VAL A 328 -12.25 12.46 21.76
C VAL A 328 -11.40 11.38 22.42
N VAL A 329 -10.10 11.31 22.11
CA VAL A 329 -9.16 10.37 22.71
C VAL A 329 -9.07 10.57 24.22
N GLU A 330 -9.06 11.81 24.70
CA GLU A 330 -9.10 12.09 26.14
C GLU A 330 -10.39 11.58 26.83
N GLN A 331 -11.54 11.60 26.14
CA GLN A 331 -12.74 10.96 26.69
C GLN A 331 -12.60 9.44 26.73
N MET A 332 -11.95 8.81 25.74
CA MET A 332 -11.69 7.35 25.75
C MET A 332 -10.75 6.95 26.88
N GLU A 333 -9.64 7.68 27.07
CA GLU A 333 -8.72 7.44 28.19
C GLU A 333 -9.44 7.53 29.55
N SER A 334 -10.33 8.53 29.69
CA SER A 334 -11.14 8.69 30.90
C SER A 334 -12.16 7.56 31.07
N TYR A 335 -12.71 7.02 29.98
CA TYR A 335 -13.61 5.89 30.01
C TYR A 335 -12.86 4.62 30.45
N ASP A 336 -11.68 4.37 29.88
CA ASP A 336 -10.82 3.24 30.23
C ASP A 336 -10.30 3.30 31.68
N GLU A 337 -9.97 4.48 32.22
CA GLU A 337 -9.60 4.62 33.65
C GLU A 337 -10.78 4.28 34.59
N ALA A 338 -12.00 4.49 34.13
CA ALA A 338 -13.22 4.20 34.90
C ALA A 338 -13.66 2.73 34.80
N GLY A 339 -13.17 1.98 33.81
CA GLY A 339 -13.49 0.57 33.56
C GLY A 339 -12.87 -0.41 34.56
N ASP A 340 -13.36 -1.65 34.53
CA ASP A 340 -12.81 -2.74 35.35
C ASP A 340 -11.47 -3.24 34.79
N SER A 341 -10.60 -3.81 35.64
CA SER A 341 -9.22 -4.17 35.28
C SER A 341 -9.07 -5.30 34.25
N ASP A 342 -10.15 -6.02 34.00
CA ASP A 342 -10.19 -7.24 33.19
C ASP A 342 -10.71 -6.97 31.77
N GLU A 343 -11.16 -5.74 31.48
CA GLU A 343 -11.56 -5.31 30.15
C GLU A 343 -10.36 -4.75 29.37
N GLN A 344 -10.28 -5.06 28.08
CA GLN A 344 -9.29 -4.45 27.22
C GLN A 344 -9.61 -2.96 27.05
N PRO A 345 -8.61 -2.07 27.15
CA PRO A 345 -8.81 -0.63 26.93
C PRO A 345 -9.34 -0.34 25.53
N ILE A 346 -10.31 0.55 25.39
CA ILE A 346 -10.83 0.98 24.08
C ILE A 346 -9.73 1.72 23.29
N ILE A 347 -8.78 2.36 23.97
CA ILE A 347 -7.70 3.10 23.29
C ILE A 347 -6.77 2.22 22.44
N ILE A 348 -6.70 0.91 22.71
CA ILE A 348 -5.87 -0.02 21.91
C ILE A 348 -6.59 -0.57 20.68
N THR A 349 -7.86 -0.21 20.43
CA THR A 349 -8.60 -0.66 19.25
C THR A 349 -7.96 -0.12 17.95
N PRO A 350 -8.03 -0.86 16.81
CA PRO A 350 -7.35 -0.47 15.58
C PRO A 350 -7.70 0.95 15.10
N CYS A 351 -9.00 1.27 15.03
CA CYS A 351 -9.48 2.61 14.66
C CYS A 351 -8.92 3.74 15.54
N MET A 352 -8.74 3.52 16.85
CA MET A 352 -8.24 4.54 17.76
C MET A 352 -6.74 4.74 17.61
N ARG A 353 -5.98 3.67 17.36
CA ARG A 353 -4.54 3.78 17.05
C ARG A 353 -4.34 4.59 15.77
N ASP A 354 -5.14 4.34 14.74
CA ASP A 354 -5.11 5.11 13.50
C ASP A 354 -5.47 6.58 13.73
N LEU A 355 -6.54 6.85 14.50
CA LEU A 355 -6.94 8.22 14.84
C LEU A 355 -5.83 8.97 15.61
N ILE A 356 -5.18 8.31 16.57
CA ILE A 356 -4.07 8.88 17.35
C ILE A 356 -2.89 9.23 16.43
N LYS A 357 -2.54 8.35 15.49
CA LYS A 357 -1.47 8.57 14.51
C LYS A 357 -1.80 9.70 13.53
N LEU A 358 -2.99 9.67 12.93
CA LEU A 358 -3.41 10.62 11.89
C LEU A 358 -3.52 12.04 12.44
N ALA A 359 -4.10 12.21 13.62
CA ALA A 359 -4.28 13.53 14.24
C ALA A 359 -3.08 13.97 15.11
N GLY A 360 -2.08 13.11 15.32
CA GLY A 360 -0.91 13.43 16.15
C GLY A 360 -1.27 13.68 17.62
N VAL A 361 -2.19 12.89 18.16
CA VAL A 361 -2.74 13.09 19.51
C VAL A 361 -1.70 12.82 20.59
N THR A 362 -1.67 13.67 21.60
CA THR A 362 -0.83 13.47 22.79
C THR A 362 -1.57 12.65 23.85
N LEU A 363 -1.03 11.49 24.21
CA LEU A 363 -1.62 10.57 25.20
C LEU A 363 -1.13 10.82 26.64
N GLY A 364 -1.96 10.48 27.62
CA GLY A 364 -1.58 10.38 29.03
C GLY A 364 -1.31 11.71 29.74
N LYS A 365 -2.06 12.77 29.39
CA LYS A 365 -2.13 14.03 30.16
C LYS A 365 -3.15 13.90 31.29
N ARG A 366 -2.90 14.48 32.47
CA ARG A 366 -3.90 14.54 33.55
C ARG A 366 -5.09 15.36 33.09
N ARG A 367 -6.28 14.89 33.44
CA ARG A 367 -7.27 15.79 34.03
C ARG A 367 -7.11 15.76 35.55
N ALA A 368 -7.31 16.91 36.19
CA ALA A 368 -7.67 16.93 37.61
C ALA A 368 -8.76 15.87 37.80
N ALA A 369 -8.66 15.06 38.86
CA ALA A 369 -9.63 14.01 39.12
C ALA A 369 -11.04 14.60 38.98
N ARG A 370 -11.69 14.36 37.83
CA ARG A 370 -13.14 14.40 37.76
C ARG A 370 -13.50 13.45 38.88
N ARG A 371 -14.14 13.98 39.94
CA ARG A 371 -14.80 13.09 40.90
C ARG A 371 -15.51 12.04 40.06
N GLN A 372 -15.47 10.79 40.53
CA GLN A 372 -16.37 9.75 40.06
C GLN A 372 -17.73 10.40 39.90
N ALA A 373 -18.06 10.85 38.69
CA ALA A 373 -19.31 11.52 38.43
C ALA A 373 -20.32 10.49 38.89
N ILE A 374 -21.21 10.94 39.79
CA ILE A 374 -22.32 10.20 40.39
C ILE A 374 -22.36 8.81 39.78
N ARG A 375 -21.78 7.81 40.48
CA ARG A 375 -21.90 6.40 40.11
C ARG A 375 -23.40 6.08 40.15
N HIS A 376 -24.13 6.46 39.12
CA HIS A 376 -25.14 5.58 38.61
C HIS A 376 -24.34 4.40 38.09
N PRO A 377 -24.54 3.19 38.63
CA PRO A 377 -24.05 2.01 37.97
C PRO A 377 -24.83 1.95 36.65
N THR A 378 -24.36 2.61 35.60
CA THR A 378 -24.63 2.19 34.24
C THR A 378 -23.85 0.90 34.02
N LYS A 379 -24.22 -0.13 34.78
CA LYS A 379 -24.33 -1.46 34.20
C LYS A 379 -25.41 -1.32 33.15
N ILE A 380 -25.04 -0.80 31.97
CA ILE A 380 -25.71 -1.23 30.75
C ILE A 380 -25.61 -2.74 30.85
N GLU A 381 -26.76 -3.42 30.90
CA GLU A 381 -26.79 -4.88 30.93
C GLU A 381 -25.94 -5.36 29.75
N LYS A 382 -24.71 -5.77 30.06
CA LYS A 382 -23.81 -6.40 29.09
C LYS A 382 -24.64 -7.57 28.58
N ASP A 383 -24.97 -7.57 27.30
CA ASP A 383 -25.70 -8.67 26.69
C ASP A 383 -25.03 -9.97 27.15
N SER A 384 -25.74 -10.74 27.97
CA SER A 384 -25.20 -11.91 28.69
C SER A 384 -24.77 -13.04 27.75
N LYS A 385 -24.92 -12.82 26.44
CA LYS A 385 -24.37 -13.61 25.36
C LYS A 385 -23.02 -13.02 24.95
N GLY A 386 -21.98 -13.38 25.69
CA GLY A 386 -20.62 -13.24 25.16
C GLY A 386 -20.48 -13.94 23.79
N PRO A 387 -19.39 -13.68 23.04
CA PRO A 387 -19.18 -14.30 21.74
C PRO A 387 -19.33 -15.83 21.81
N THR A 388 -19.88 -16.42 20.76
CA THR A 388 -20.14 -17.87 20.73
C THR A 388 -18.81 -18.62 20.79
N LYS A 389 -18.65 -19.52 21.75
CA LYS A 389 -17.47 -20.41 21.81
C LYS A 389 -17.44 -21.32 20.59
N ALA A 390 -16.24 -21.64 20.11
CA ALA A 390 -16.07 -22.60 19.02
C ALA A 390 -16.68 -23.96 19.38
N THR A 391 -17.42 -24.57 18.45
CA THR A 391 -17.87 -25.96 18.58
C THR A 391 -16.74 -26.86 18.09
N THR A 392 -16.07 -27.55 19.00
CA THR A 392 -14.92 -28.41 18.69
C THR A 392 -15.25 -29.89 18.89
N THR A 393 -14.58 -30.75 18.13
CA THR A 393 -14.53 -32.18 18.46
C THR A 393 -13.60 -32.39 19.66
N LYS A 394 -13.73 -33.53 20.35
CA LYS A 394 -12.89 -33.83 21.52
C LYS A 394 -11.39 -33.87 21.20
N LEU A 395 -11.02 -34.44 20.05
CA LEU A 395 -9.63 -34.46 19.58
C LEU A 395 -9.06 -33.04 19.45
N VAL A 396 -9.78 -32.14 18.75
CA VAL A 396 -9.35 -30.75 18.57
C VAL A 396 -9.28 -30.04 19.91
N TYR A 397 -10.29 -30.21 20.77
CA TYR A 397 -10.30 -29.65 22.11
C TYR A 397 -9.07 -30.07 22.91
N LEU A 398 -8.77 -31.37 22.99
CA LEU A 398 -7.65 -31.91 23.76
C LEU A 398 -6.30 -31.39 23.28
N ILE A 399 -6.10 -31.27 21.96
CA ILE A 399 -4.88 -30.72 21.38
C ILE A 399 -4.64 -29.30 21.92
N PHE A 400 -5.62 -28.41 21.78
CA PHE A 400 -5.49 -27.03 22.24
C PHE A 400 -5.40 -26.92 23.77
N ASP A 401 -6.21 -27.69 24.51
CA ASP A 401 -6.23 -27.67 25.98
C ASP A 401 -4.89 -28.11 26.60
N THR A 402 -4.24 -29.12 26.00
CA THR A 402 -2.90 -29.56 26.40
C THR A 402 -1.87 -28.46 26.18
N PHE A 403 -1.86 -27.84 24.99
CA PHE A 403 -0.93 -26.74 24.68
C PHE A 403 -1.08 -25.53 25.60
N PHE A 404 -2.32 -25.11 25.87
CA PHE A 404 -2.55 -23.93 26.72
C PHE A 404 -2.22 -24.20 28.19
N SER A 405 -2.47 -25.41 28.69
CA SER A 405 -2.09 -25.79 30.06
C SER A 405 -0.58 -25.71 30.27
N ASP A 406 0.20 -26.23 29.32
CA ASP A 406 1.67 -26.23 29.40
C ASP A 406 2.28 -24.82 29.22
N GLN A 407 1.69 -23.97 28.36
CA GLN A 407 2.17 -22.60 28.14
C GLN A 407 1.85 -21.64 29.31
N ILE A 408 0.72 -21.83 30.00
CA ILE A 408 0.36 -21.03 31.19
C ILE A 408 1.39 -21.21 32.31
N ASP A 409 1.95 -22.41 32.46
CA ASP A 409 2.99 -22.71 33.45
C ASP A 409 4.38 -22.19 33.04
N GLN A 410 4.70 -22.18 31.74
CA GLN A 410 6.00 -21.70 31.22
C GLN A 410 6.13 -20.17 31.14
N ASN A 411 5.03 -19.44 30.94
CA ASN A 411 5.03 -17.96 30.91
C ASN A 411 5.50 -17.31 32.23
N ASN A 412 5.62 -18.08 33.32
CA ASN A 412 6.24 -17.63 34.56
C ASN A 412 7.78 -17.66 34.55
N LYS A 413 8.45 -18.27 33.55
CA LYS A 413 9.90 -18.52 33.57
C LYS A 413 10.72 -17.92 32.40
N ASP A 414 10.20 -17.78 31.19
CA ASP A 414 11.03 -17.36 30.05
C ASP A 414 10.60 -16.04 29.41
N GLY A 415 11.02 -14.93 30.02
CA GLY A 415 10.93 -13.58 29.46
C GLY A 415 12.13 -13.23 28.60
N GLY A 416 12.26 -13.87 27.43
CA GLY A 416 13.31 -13.64 26.43
C GLY A 416 12.99 -12.55 25.38
N GLY A 417 11.82 -11.90 25.45
CA GLY A 417 11.47 -10.78 24.57
C GLY A 417 12.21 -9.49 24.93
N VAL A 418 12.38 -8.59 23.94
CA VAL A 418 12.86 -7.22 24.18
C VAL A 418 11.95 -6.58 25.23
N LYS A 419 12.49 -6.30 26.42
CA LYS A 419 11.69 -5.69 27.50
C LYS A 419 11.30 -4.28 27.08
N ARG A 420 10.05 -4.12 26.69
CA ARG A 420 9.47 -2.82 26.33
C ARG A 420 9.37 -1.95 27.59
N HIS A 421 9.72 -0.67 27.45
CA HIS A 421 9.76 0.28 28.55
C HIS A 421 8.70 1.37 28.38
N ARG A 422 8.13 1.80 29.50
CA ARG A 422 7.19 2.93 29.54
C ARG A 422 7.88 4.20 29.04
N CYS A 423 7.13 5.12 28.43
CA CYS A 423 7.72 6.34 27.87
C CYS A 423 8.43 7.24 28.89
N GLY A 424 8.07 7.17 30.19
CA GLY A 424 8.69 7.94 31.27
C GLY A 424 8.40 9.45 31.27
N VAL A 425 7.90 9.99 30.15
CA VAL A 425 7.63 11.42 29.94
C VAL A 425 6.17 11.80 30.11
N CYS A 426 5.21 10.89 29.91
CA CYS A 426 3.79 11.20 30.10
C CYS A 426 3.45 11.35 31.59
N GLU A 427 2.41 12.12 31.89
CA GLU A 427 2.05 12.44 33.28
C GLU A 427 1.59 11.21 34.06
N VAL A 428 1.02 10.22 33.37
CA VAL A 428 0.68 8.89 33.92
C VAL A 428 1.94 8.13 34.38
N CYS A 429 3.06 8.23 33.65
CA CYS A 429 4.32 7.61 34.06
C CYS A 429 4.95 8.32 35.26
N GLN A 430 4.85 9.64 35.29
CA GLN A 430 5.39 10.50 36.33
C GLN A 430 4.56 10.47 37.63
N ALA A 431 3.33 9.97 37.58
CA ALA A 431 2.46 9.85 38.75
C ALA A 431 3.06 8.90 39.83
N PRO A 432 2.82 9.18 41.13
CA PRO A 432 3.19 8.25 42.20
C PRO A 432 2.25 7.04 42.22
N ASP A 433 2.70 5.93 42.81
CA ASP A 433 1.87 4.74 42.97
C ASP A 433 0.70 5.01 43.94
N CYS A 434 -0.52 4.67 43.54
CA CYS A 434 -1.72 5.08 44.27
C CYS A 434 -1.93 4.39 45.64
N GLY A 435 -1.24 3.28 45.91
CA GLY A 435 -1.37 2.50 47.16
C GLY A 435 -2.68 1.74 47.35
N LYS A 436 -3.71 1.98 46.53
CA LYS A 436 -5.08 1.44 46.71
C LYS A 436 -5.45 0.31 45.74
N CYS A 437 -4.88 0.30 44.53
CA CYS A 437 -5.20 -0.70 43.51
C CYS A 437 -4.66 -2.11 43.85
N SER A 438 -5.18 -3.16 43.21
CA SER A 438 -4.75 -4.56 43.41
C SER A 438 -3.25 -4.72 43.18
N ALA A 439 -2.71 -4.14 42.11
CA ALA A 439 -1.29 -4.16 41.82
C ALA A 439 -0.45 -3.45 42.90
N CYS A 440 -0.90 -2.30 43.43
CA CYS A 440 -0.21 -1.63 44.54
C CYS A 440 -0.27 -2.44 45.82
N LYS A 441 -1.43 -3.03 46.14
CA LYS A 441 -1.59 -3.89 47.33
C LYS A 441 -0.67 -5.11 47.31
N ASP A 442 -0.30 -5.61 46.12
CA ASP A 442 0.69 -6.67 45.99
C ASP A 442 2.16 -6.18 46.07
N MET A 443 2.43 -4.88 45.96
CA MET A 443 3.81 -4.38 46.07
C MET A 443 4.34 -4.50 47.51
N ILE A 444 5.60 -4.90 47.65
CA ILE A 444 6.30 -5.05 48.94
C ILE A 444 6.22 -3.76 49.79
N LYS A 445 6.38 -2.58 49.16
CA LYS A 445 6.33 -1.28 49.85
C LYS A 445 4.95 -0.90 50.40
N PHE A 446 3.89 -1.60 49.99
CA PHE A 446 2.53 -1.45 50.50
C PHE A 446 2.06 -2.70 51.26
N GLY A 447 2.98 -3.61 51.64
CA GLY A 447 2.69 -4.79 52.46
C GLY A 447 2.26 -6.05 51.69
N GLY A 448 2.41 -6.07 50.36
CA GLY A 448 2.04 -7.20 49.51
C GLY A 448 3.12 -8.27 49.32
N SER A 449 2.76 -9.33 48.60
CA SER A 449 3.62 -10.51 48.39
C SER A 449 4.75 -10.28 47.37
N GLY A 450 4.60 -9.28 46.50
CA GLY A 450 5.53 -8.93 45.43
C GLY A 450 5.60 -9.95 44.29
N ARG A 451 4.65 -10.90 44.23
CA ARG A 451 4.68 -12.01 43.26
C ARG A 451 4.23 -11.57 41.87
N SER A 452 3.24 -10.69 41.77
CA SER A 452 2.65 -10.27 40.51
C SER A 452 3.57 -9.35 39.69
N LYS A 453 4.43 -8.58 40.39
CA LYS A 453 5.37 -7.59 39.80
C LYS A 453 4.73 -6.58 38.83
N GLN A 454 3.42 -6.38 38.91
CA GLN A 454 2.68 -5.47 38.06
C GLN A 454 2.86 -4.00 38.48
N ALA A 455 2.85 -3.11 37.50
CA ALA A 455 2.82 -1.67 37.73
C ALA A 455 1.51 -1.26 38.42
N CYS A 456 1.52 -0.15 39.14
CA CYS A 456 0.28 0.48 39.61
C CYS A 456 -0.69 0.66 38.43
N GLN A 457 -1.96 0.29 38.60
CA GLN A 457 -2.99 0.44 37.56
C GLN A 457 -3.07 1.89 37.05
N LYS A 458 -2.98 2.87 37.96
CA LYS A 458 -2.92 4.31 37.64
C LYS A 458 -1.62 4.80 37.00
N ARG A 459 -0.68 3.90 36.70
CA ARG A 459 0.62 4.19 36.06
C ARG A 459 0.88 3.29 34.83
N ARG A 460 -0.15 2.64 34.31
CA ARG A 460 -0.10 1.93 33.02
C ARG A 460 0.02 2.99 31.92
N CYS A 461 1.05 2.88 31.09
CA CYS A 461 1.39 3.92 30.13
C CYS A 461 0.57 3.73 28.83
N PRO A 462 -0.29 4.69 28.43
CA PRO A 462 -1.06 4.56 27.18
C PRO A 462 -0.17 4.49 25.94
N ASN A 463 0.92 5.29 25.90
CA ASN A 463 1.91 5.22 24.82
C ASN A 463 2.58 3.85 24.69
N LEU A 464 2.75 3.13 25.81
CA LEU A 464 3.30 1.78 25.77
C LEU A 464 2.26 0.79 25.23
N ALA A 465 1.01 0.90 25.67
CA ALA A 465 -0.07 0.02 25.22
C ALA A 465 -0.36 0.16 23.71
N VAL A 466 -0.40 1.39 23.19
CA VAL A 466 -0.57 1.66 21.76
C VAL A 466 0.62 1.11 20.97
N LYS A 467 1.84 1.36 21.44
CA LYS A 467 3.05 0.84 20.79
C LYS A 467 3.10 -0.70 20.82
N GLU A 468 2.73 -1.32 21.92
CA GLU A 468 2.66 -2.79 22.03
C GLU A 468 1.68 -3.37 21.02
N ALA A 469 0.48 -2.79 20.91
CA ALA A 469 -0.51 -3.24 19.93
C ALA A 469 -0.06 -3.02 18.47
N GLU A 470 0.65 -1.93 18.17
CA GLU A 470 1.22 -1.71 16.84
C GLU A 470 2.37 -2.68 16.52
N ASP A 471 3.28 -2.89 17.46
CA ASP A 471 4.40 -3.81 17.29
C ASP A 471 3.89 -5.26 17.10
N ASP A 472 2.82 -5.64 17.81
CA ASP A 472 2.21 -6.97 17.70
C ASP A 472 1.54 -7.19 16.32
N GLU A 473 1.09 -6.13 15.63
CA GLU A 473 0.64 -6.20 14.22
C GLU A 473 1.80 -6.22 13.22
N ASN A 474 2.91 -5.55 13.53
CA ASN A 474 4.05 -5.43 12.63
C ASN A 474 5.06 -6.59 12.75
N MET A 475 5.00 -7.38 13.82
CA MET A 475 5.90 -8.53 14.04
C MET A 475 5.80 -9.59 12.93
N ASP A 476 4.69 -9.64 12.18
CA ASP A 476 4.49 -10.57 11.08
C ASP A 476 5.24 -10.19 9.78
N GLU A 477 5.71 -8.94 9.63
CA GLU A 477 6.27 -8.45 8.36
C GLU A 477 7.79 -8.21 8.36
N GLU A 478 8.43 -7.91 9.51
CA GLU A 478 9.82 -7.40 9.51
C GLU A 478 10.95 -8.43 9.69
N GLU A 479 10.68 -9.68 10.09
CA GLU A 479 11.75 -10.68 10.33
C GLU A 479 11.77 -11.83 9.31
N VAL A 480 11.99 -11.53 8.03
CA VAL A 480 12.69 -12.50 7.15
C VAL A 480 14.17 -12.49 7.52
N LEU A 481 14.49 -12.96 8.72
CA LEU A 481 15.86 -13.35 9.06
C LEU A 481 16.32 -14.34 8.00
N PRO A 482 17.56 -14.27 7.50
CA PRO A 482 18.05 -15.25 6.54
C PRO A 482 17.91 -16.63 7.16
N VAL A 483 16.92 -17.39 6.68
CA VAL A 483 16.64 -18.74 7.14
C VAL A 483 17.95 -19.50 6.97
N LYS A 484 18.59 -19.83 8.10
CA LYS A 484 19.75 -20.70 8.08
C LYS A 484 19.24 -22.02 7.53
N GLU A 485 19.73 -22.42 6.35
CA GLU A 485 19.45 -23.74 5.81
C GLU A 485 19.61 -24.78 6.91
N THR A 486 18.53 -25.49 7.21
CA THR A 486 18.50 -26.52 8.24
C THR A 486 19.56 -27.55 7.89
N LYS A 487 20.58 -27.71 8.74
CA LYS A 487 21.67 -28.65 8.48
C LYS A 487 21.10 -30.06 8.43
N LYS A 488 21.27 -30.74 7.29
CA LYS A 488 20.89 -32.16 7.13
C LYS A 488 21.53 -33.02 8.22
N MET A 489 20.78 -33.97 8.78
CA MET A 489 21.26 -34.87 9.85
C MET A 489 22.45 -35.71 9.38
N SER A 490 22.52 -36.00 8.08
CA SER A 490 23.67 -36.67 7.45
C SER A 490 24.99 -35.91 7.62
N GLN A 491 24.95 -34.59 7.77
CA GLN A 491 26.14 -33.74 7.95
C GLN A 491 26.57 -33.60 9.43
N ALA A 492 25.75 -34.03 10.38
CA ALA A 492 26.07 -33.95 11.80
C ALA A 492 27.23 -34.90 12.17
N LYS A 493 28.11 -34.47 13.08
CA LYS A 493 29.17 -35.34 13.60
C LYS A 493 28.58 -36.34 14.60
N LYS A 494 28.92 -37.61 14.46
CA LYS A 494 28.46 -38.71 15.33
C LYS A 494 29.59 -39.25 16.21
N LYS A 495 29.24 -39.82 17.35
CA LYS A 495 30.19 -40.37 18.33
C LYS A 495 30.32 -41.88 18.17
N LYS A 496 31.56 -42.36 17.97
CA LYS A 496 31.86 -43.80 17.89
C LYS A 496 31.82 -44.43 19.29
N GLN A 497 31.18 -45.58 19.42
CA GLN A 497 31.13 -46.34 20.66
C GLN A 497 32.38 -47.22 20.79
N THR A 498 33.06 -47.13 21.92
CA THR A 498 34.33 -47.85 22.17
C THR A 498 34.15 -49.22 22.83
N LYS A 499 32.92 -49.63 23.18
CA LYS A 499 32.66 -50.85 23.97
C LYS A 499 31.86 -51.95 23.26
N ASN A 500 31.40 -51.73 22.03
CA ASN A 500 30.49 -52.67 21.37
C ASN A 500 31.21 -53.93 20.89
N LYS A 501 30.84 -55.10 21.42
CA LYS A 501 31.17 -56.41 20.83
C LYS A 501 30.20 -56.67 19.68
N ILE A 502 30.72 -56.74 18.44
CA ILE A 502 29.91 -56.87 17.22
C ILE A 502 30.23 -58.19 16.50
N SER A 503 29.23 -59.04 16.26
CA SER A 503 29.37 -60.32 15.55
C SER A 503 28.19 -60.58 14.62
N TRP A 504 28.43 -61.09 13.41
CA TRP A 504 27.37 -61.47 12.48
C TRP A 504 26.62 -62.70 13.00
N VAL A 505 25.32 -62.78 12.67
CA VAL A 505 24.47 -63.91 13.03
C VAL A 505 23.95 -64.54 11.73
N GLY A 506 24.43 -65.74 11.42
CA GLY A 506 24.11 -66.47 10.20
C GLY A 506 25.16 -66.32 9.09
N GLU A 507 24.89 -66.96 7.95
CA GLU A 507 25.72 -66.91 6.74
C GLU A 507 25.39 -65.68 5.88
N PRO A 508 26.33 -65.19 5.04
CA PRO A 508 26.06 -64.10 4.12
C PRO A 508 25.02 -64.50 3.08
N ILE A 509 24.02 -63.64 2.86
CA ILE A 509 22.90 -63.88 1.94
C ILE A 509 23.36 -63.75 0.50
N LYS A 510 24.21 -62.75 0.24
CA LYS A 510 24.66 -62.38 -1.11
C LYS A 510 25.97 -61.61 -1.03
N THR A 511 26.82 -61.84 -2.03
CA THR A 511 28.10 -61.16 -2.17
C THR A 511 28.08 -60.35 -3.48
N ASP A 512 28.01 -59.02 -3.37
CA ASP A 512 28.11 -58.11 -4.51
C ASP A 512 29.52 -57.50 -4.55
N GLY A 513 30.42 -58.11 -5.32
CA GLY A 513 31.81 -57.65 -5.46
C GLY A 513 32.63 -57.87 -4.18
N ARG A 514 32.97 -56.78 -3.47
CA ARG A 514 33.70 -56.82 -2.18
C ARG A 514 32.78 -56.81 -0.95
N LYS A 515 31.48 -56.60 -1.15
CA LYS A 515 30.50 -56.46 -0.06
C LYS A 515 29.79 -57.78 0.20
N GLU A 516 29.89 -58.31 1.41
CA GLU A 516 29.15 -59.48 1.88
C GLU A 516 27.95 -59.03 2.73
N TYR A 517 26.73 -59.33 2.31
CA TYR A 517 25.50 -58.86 2.97
C TYR A 517 24.94 -59.88 3.96
N TYR A 518 24.45 -59.39 5.10
CA TYR A 518 23.88 -60.20 6.19
C TYR A 518 22.45 -59.73 6.56
N MET A 519 21.61 -60.61 7.12
CA MET A 519 20.27 -60.20 7.59
C MET A 519 20.30 -59.71 9.04
N LYS A 520 21.22 -60.24 9.86
CA LYS A 520 21.20 -60.08 11.31
C LYS A 520 22.61 -59.86 11.85
N VAL A 521 22.72 -59.00 12.84
CA VAL A 521 23.96 -58.73 13.56
C VAL A 521 23.69 -58.69 15.06
N CYS A 522 24.64 -59.16 15.85
CA CYS A 522 24.62 -59.04 17.30
C CYS A 522 25.51 -57.87 17.72
N VAL A 523 24.95 -56.87 18.40
CA VAL A 523 25.62 -55.70 18.96
C VAL A 523 25.37 -55.69 20.46
N GLU A 524 26.41 -55.82 21.29
CA GLU A 524 26.30 -55.79 22.77
C GLU A 524 25.25 -56.77 23.35
N ASN A 525 25.12 -57.97 22.77
CA ASN A 525 24.15 -59.03 23.09
C ASN A 525 22.70 -58.77 22.62
N GLU A 526 22.44 -57.68 21.90
CA GLU A 526 21.15 -57.46 21.22
C GLU A 526 21.24 -57.87 19.76
N ILE A 527 20.23 -58.62 19.29
CA ILE A 527 20.11 -59.01 17.87
C ILE A 527 19.34 -57.91 17.14
N VAL A 528 19.97 -57.39 16.10
CA VAL A 528 19.45 -56.34 15.23
C VAL A 528 19.35 -56.90 13.82
N GLU A 529 18.17 -56.76 13.21
CA GLU A 529 17.84 -57.27 11.88
C GLU A 529 17.60 -56.13 10.89
N VAL A 530 17.69 -56.42 9.59
CA VAL A 530 17.26 -55.45 8.56
C VAL A 530 15.77 -55.13 8.74
N GLY A 531 15.44 -53.85 8.88
CA GLY A 531 14.11 -53.35 9.21
C GLY A 531 13.98 -52.83 10.65
N ASP A 532 14.87 -53.25 11.56
CA ASP A 532 14.89 -52.74 12.93
C ASP A 532 15.37 -51.28 12.97
N CYS A 533 15.02 -50.59 14.07
CA CYS A 533 15.43 -49.22 14.31
C CYS A 533 16.50 -49.15 15.42
N VAL A 534 17.43 -48.22 15.28
CA VAL A 534 18.57 -48.02 16.18
C VAL A 534 18.73 -46.55 16.54
N SER A 535 19.35 -46.31 17.70
CA SER A 535 19.79 -45.00 18.15
C SER A 535 21.28 -44.79 17.87
N VAL A 536 21.65 -43.56 17.54
CA VAL A 536 23.03 -43.12 17.28
C VAL A 536 23.31 -41.86 18.09
N SER A 537 24.41 -41.86 18.83
CA SER A 537 24.78 -40.71 19.66
C SER A 537 25.40 -39.58 18.82
N PRO A 538 24.90 -38.34 18.92
CA PRO A 538 25.58 -37.18 18.36
C PRO A 538 26.93 -36.93 19.05
N ALA A 539 27.84 -36.25 18.36
CA ALA A 539 29.09 -35.78 18.96
C ALA A 539 28.87 -34.60 19.92
N ASP A 540 27.84 -33.79 19.65
CA ASP A 540 27.39 -32.70 20.50
C ASP A 540 26.33 -33.21 21.49
N PRO A 541 26.56 -33.12 22.81
CA PRO A 541 25.61 -33.59 23.82
C PRO A 541 24.36 -32.71 23.94
N SER A 542 24.31 -31.54 23.30
CA SER A 542 23.09 -30.71 23.26
C SER A 542 21.99 -31.27 22.35
N HIS A 543 22.34 -32.17 21.42
CA HIS A 543 21.39 -32.77 20.50
C HIS A 543 20.87 -34.10 21.06
N PRO A 544 19.58 -34.42 20.85
CA PRO A 544 19.03 -35.70 21.25
C PRO A 544 19.63 -36.85 20.42
N LEU A 545 19.42 -38.09 20.87
CA LEU A 545 19.83 -39.28 20.11
C LEU A 545 19.14 -39.28 18.74
N TYR A 546 19.94 -39.50 17.69
CA TYR A 546 19.46 -39.68 16.33
C TYR A 546 18.89 -41.09 16.18
N LEU A 547 17.76 -41.21 15.49
CA LEU A 547 17.07 -42.47 15.31
C LEU A 547 17.08 -42.83 13.82
N ALA A 548 17.40 -44.07 13.50
CA ALA A 548 17.45 -44.55 12.12
C ALA A 548 16.90 -45.97 12.00
N ARG A 549 16.30 -46.27 10.85
CA ARG A 549 15.99 -47.63 10.41
C ARG A 549 17.19 -48.24 9.69
N ILE A 550 17.53 -49.47 10.02
CA ILE A 550 18.54 -50.25 9.30
C ILE A 550 17.92 -50.82 8.05
N THR A 551 18.48 -50.48 6.90
CA THR A 551 17.97 -50.93 5.58
C THR A 551 18.90 -51.94 4.90
N ALA A 552 20.17 -51.98 5.30
CA ALA A 552 21.16 -52.93 4.81
C ALA A 552 22.24 -53.17 5.86
N LEU A 553 22.80 -54.39 5.88
CA LEU A 553 23.93 -54.79 6.71
C LEU A 553 24.96 -55.50 5.83
N TRP A 554 26.22 -55.07 5.86
CA TRP A 554 27.28 -55.70 5.06
C TRP A 554 28.67 -55.57 5.69
N GLU A 555 29.62 -56.36 5.19
CA GLU A 555 31.04 -56.27 5.50
C GLU A 555 31.84 -55.89 4.24
N ASP A 556 32.70 -54.86 4.37
CA ASP A 556 33.64 -54.37 3.34
C ASP A 556 34.94 -53.94 4.02
N GLY A 557 35.67 -54.91 4.57
CA GLY A 557 36.82 -54.70 5.47
C GLY A 557 36.44 -54.27 6.89
N GLU A 558 35.37 -53.49 7.04
CA GLU A 558 34.72 -53.15 8.30
C GLU A 558 33.24 -53.55 8.27
N LYS A 559 32.62 -53.64 9.46
CA LYS A 559 31.20 -53.99 9.60
C LYS A 559 30.33 -52.74 9.47
N MET A 560 29.51 -52.70 8.43
CA MET A 560 28.77 -51.53 7.99
C MET A 560 27.25 -51.77 8.00
N PHE A 561 26.50 -50.68 8.08
CA PHE A 561 25.06 -50.65 7.90
C PHE A 561 24.61 -49.38 7.17
N HIS A 562 23.43 -49.42 6.56
CA HIS A 562 22.82 -48.26 5.91
C HIS A 562 21.69 -47.73 6.79
N ALA A 563 21.84 -46.50 7.26
CA ALA A 563 20.91 -45.81 8.13
C ALA A 563 19.93 -44.97 7.30
N HIS A 564 18.63 -45.22 7.44
CA HIS A 564 17.58 -44.32 6.98
C HIS A 564 17.07 -43.51 8.17
N TRP A 565 17.36 -42.21 8.19
CA TRP A 565 17.11 -41.35 9.35
C TRP A 565 15.63 -41.03 9.55
N PHE A 566 15.27 -40.86 10.82
CA PHE A 566 14.03 -40.22 11.24
C PHE A 566 14.33 -38.81 11.77
N CYS A 567 13.41 -37.89 11.51
CA CYS A 567 13.38 -36.57 12.11
C CYS A 567 12.45 -36.58 13.33
N ARG A 568 12.85 -35.93 14.42
CA ARG A 568 11.93 -35.72 15.56
C ARG A 568 10.93 -34.63 15.20
N GLY A 569 9.74 -34.69 15.78
CA GLY A 569 8.73 -33.64 15.58
C GLY A 569 9.20 -32.24 15.97
N THR A 570 10.03 -32.14 17.00
CA THR A 570 10.67 -30.88 17.45
C THR A 570 11.57 -30.23 16.41
N ASP A 571 12.10 -31.03 15.48
CA ASP A 571 13.00 -30.55 14.42
C ASP A 571 12.22 -30.18 13.13
N THR A 572 10.89 -30.37 13.13
CA THR A 572 9.99 -29.95 12.05
C THR A 572 9.40 -28.56 12.33
N VAL A 573 8.60 -28.04 11.40
CA VAL A 573 7.82 -26.80 11.61
C VAL A 573 6.89 -26.85 12.84
N LEU A 574 6.52 -28.04 13.31
CA LEU A 574 5.68 -28.20 14.52
C LEU A 574 6.43 -27.76 15.80
N GLY A 575 7.76 -27.88 15.83
CA GLY A 575 8.55 -27.54 17.00
C GLY A 575 8.09 -28.26 18.27
N GLU A 576 8.06 -27.54 19.39
CA GLU A 576 7.63 -28.05 20.70
C GLU A 576 6.15 -28.44 20.76
N SER A 577 5.35 -28.08 19.74
CA SER A 577 3.94 -28.50 19.66
C SER A 577 3.78 -29.96 19.20
N SER A 578 4.83 -30.59 18.69
CA SER A 578 4.76 -32.00 18.31
C SER A 578 4.73 -32.93 19.52
N ASP A 579 4.13 -34.12 19.36
CA ASP A 579 4.30 -35.22 20.30
C ASP A 579 5.80 -35.59 20.42
N PRO A 580 6.38 -35.63 21.64
CA PRO A 580 7.80 -35.96 21.85
C PRO A 580 8.22 -37.36 21.36
N LEU A 581 7.26 -38.29 21.24
CA LEU A 581 7.49 -39.66 20.79
C LEU A 581 7.25 -39.83 19.28
N GLU A 582 6.69 -38.82 18.62
CA GLU A 582 6.44 -38.83 17.19
C GLU A 582 7.71 -38.52 16.39
N LEU A 583 7.93 -39.37 15.39
CA LEU A 583 8.99 -39.27 14.40
C LEU A 583 8.39 -39.10 13.01
N PHE A 584 9.18 -38.52 12.12
CA PHE A 584 8.85 -38.36 10.72
C PHE A 584 9.90 -39.03 9.85
N LEU A 585 9.47 -39.73 8.80
CA LEU A 585 10.40 -40.20 7.79
C LEU A 585 10.96 -38.99 7.02
N VAL A 586 12.24 -39.03 6.68
CA VAL A 586 12.88 -38.01 5.84
C VAL A 586 13.67 -38.65 4.70
N ASP A 587 13.93 -37.90 3.64
CA ASP A 587 14.75 -38.33 2.50
C ASP A 587 16.26 -38.23 2.79
N GLU A 588 16.65 -38.62 4.01
CA GLU A 588 18.05 -38.63 4.47
C GLU A 588 18.51 -40.03 4.85
N CYS A 589 19.64 -40.45 4.29
CA CYS A 589 20.24 -41.74 4.58
C CYS A 589 21.76 -41.70 4.41
N GLU A 590 22.48 -42.57 5.13
CA GLU A 590 23.94 -42.66 5.03
C GLU A 590 24.48 -44.07 5.33
N ASP A 591 25.66 -44.38 4.78
CA ASP A 591 26.42 -45.58 5.13
C ASP A 591 27.26 -45.32 6.39
N MET A 592 27.13 -46.17 7.41
CA MET A 592 27.83 -46.03 8.69
C MET A 592 28.48 -47.33 9.16
N GLN A 593 29.51 -47.22 9.99
CA GLN A 593 30.05 -48.37 10.73
C GLN A 593 29.10 -48.76 11.88
N LEU A 594 28.92 -50.06 12.10
CA LEU A 594 28.11 -50.59 13.22
C LEU A 594 28.62 -50.16 14.61
N SER A 595 29.86 -49.69 14.72
CA SER A 595 30.40 -49.11 15.96
C SER A 595 29.74 -47.79 16.39
N PHE A 596 28.95 -47.14 15.54
CA PHE A 596 28.22 -45.92 15.90
C PHE A 596 26.86 -46.19 16.55
N VAL A 597 26.36 -47.42 16.48
CA VAL A 597 25.08 -47.82 17.07
C VAL A 597 25.19 -47.74 18.60
N HIS A 598 24.31 -46.98 19.23
CA HIS A 598 24.20 -46.85 20.67
C HIS A 598 23.30 -47.94 21.28
N GLY A 599 22.20 -48.29 20.61
CA GLY A 599 21.31 -49.38 21.03
C GLY A 599 20.06 -49.51 20.16
N LYS A 600 19.33 -50.62 20.29
CA LYS A 600 18.08 -50.88 19.57
C LYS A 600 16.93 -50.03 20.14
N VAL A 601 16.08 -49.51 19.26
CA VAL A 601 14.85 -48.77 19.61
C VAL A 601 13.66 -49.37 18.88
N ASN A 602 12.46 -49.22 19.46
CA ASN A 602 11.23 -49.69 18.85
C ASN A 602 10.51 -48.51 18.18
N VAL A 603 10.22 -48.62 16.89
CA VAL A 603 9.53 -47.56 16.14
C VAL A 603 8.32 -48.17 15.43
N LEU A 604 7.12 -47.83 15.91
CA LEU A 604 5.86 -48.33 15.38
C LEU A 604 5.36 -47.47 14.22
N TYR A 605 4.90 -48.10 13.14
CA TYR A 605 4.17 -47.40 12.08
C TYR A 605 2.69 -47.29 12.46
N LYS A 606 2.23 -46.07 12.76
CA LYS A 606 0.82 -45.77 13.04
C LYS A 606 0.10 -45.46 11.72
N ALA A 607 -0.32 -46.52 11.02
CA ALA A 607 -1.10 -46.37 9.80
C ALA A 607 -2.51 -45.83 10.10
N PRO A 608 -3.12 -45.04 9.19
CA PRO A 608 -4.54 -44.72 9.28
C PRO A 608 -5.38 -46.01 9.29
N SER A 609 -6.42 -46.04 10.12
CA SER A 609 -7.39 -47.15 10.13
C SER A 609 -8.19 -47.20 8.83
N GLU A 610 -8.78 -48.36 8.50
CA GLU A 610 -9.63 -48.50 7.30
C GLU A 610 -10.88 -47.62 7.38
N ASN A 611 -11.32 -47.31 8.59
CA ASN A 611 -12.48 -46.47 8.91
C ASN A 611 -12.10 -45.05 9.34
N TRP A 612 -10.88 -44.58 9.06
CA TRP A 612 -10.37 -43.26 9.50
C TRP A 612 -11.32 -42.10 9.21
N PHE A 613 -11.98 -42.12 8.05
CA PHE A 613 -12.97 -41.10 7.67
C PHE A 613 -14.16 -40.99 8.64
N MET A 614 -14.52 -42.08 9.31
CA MET A 614 -15.64 -42.14 10.25
C MET A 614 -15.24 -41.78 11.69
N GLU A 615 -13.95 -41.72 12.02
CA GLU A 615 -13.44 -41.49 13.38
C GLU A 615 -13.56 -40.02 13.85
N GLY A 616 -13.96 -39.12 12.94
CA GLY A 616 -14.17 -37.71 13.27
C GLY A 616 -15.23 -37.51 14.36
N GLY A 617 -14.80 -37.05 15.54
CA GLY A 617 -15.68 -36.77 16.67
C GLY A 617 -15.98 -37.97 17.57
N MET A 618 -15.30 -39.10 17.36
CA MET A 618 -15.35 -40.22 18.30
C MET A 618 -14.53 -39.93 19.56
N ASP A 619 -14.99 -40.48 20.69
CA ASP A 619 -14.30 -40.46 21.98
C ASP A 619 -13.31 -41.64 22.04
N ASP A 620 -12.31 -41.65 21.15
CA ASP A 620 -11.24 -42.63 21.26
C ASP A 620 -10.23 -42.19 22.33
N ASP A 621 -9.96 -43.07 23.28
CA ASP A 621 -8.81 -42.94 24.17
C ASP A 621 -7.56 -42.89 23.28
N ILE A 622 -6.92 -41.71 23.20
CA ILE A 622 -5.63 -41.56 22.54
C ILE A 622 -4.71 -42.60 23.17
N LYS A 623 -4.33 -43.63 22.41
CA LYS A 623 -3.36 -44.63 22.87
C LYS A 623 -2.02 -43.93 23.06
N VAL A 624 -1.82 -43.36 24.24
CA VAL A 624 -0.53 -42.83 24.68
C VAL A 624 0.40 -44.02 24.71
N ILE A 625 1.38 -44.03 23.81
CA ILE A 625 2.51 -44.96 23.95
C ILE A 625 3.21 -44.53 25.23
N GLU A 626 3.37 -45.44 26.19
CA GLU A 626 4.08 -45.13 27.43
C GLU A 626 5.53 -44.72 27.09
N ASP A 627 5.97 -43.58 27.64
CA ASP A 627 7.35 -43.10 27.47
C ASP A 627 8.31 -43.96 28.30
N ASP A 628 8.78 -45.05 27.69
CA ASP A 628 9.84 -45.91 28.19
C ASP A 628 11.25 -45.43 27.76
N GLY A 629 11.34 -44.29 27.08
CA GLY A 629 12.56 -43.72 26.49
C GLY A 629 13.14 -44.51 25.31
N LYS A 630 12.45 -45.56 24.81
CA LYS A 630 12.92 -46.46 23.75
C LYS A 630 11.88 -46.74 22.65
N SER A 631 10.62 -46.42 22.89
CA SER A 631 9.49 -46.65 22.01
C SER A 631 9.01 -45.34 21.39
N PHE A 632 8.95 -45.33 20.06
CA PHE A 632 8.55 -44.18 19.25
C PHE A 632 7.51 -44.61 18.21
N PHE A 633 6.85 -43.66 17.57
CA PHE A 633 5.98 -43.95 16.44
C PHE A 633 6.18 -42.95 15.30
N TYR A 634 5.77 -43.33 14.10
CA TYR A 634 5.69 -42.43 12.95
C TYR A 634 4.45 -42.73 12.14
N GLN A 635 3.94 -41.72 11.46
CA GLN A 635 2.79 -41.83 10.55
C GLN A 635 3.05 -41.18 9.20
N LEU A 636 3.90 -40.14 9.14
CA LEU A 636 4.09 -39.30 7.97
C LEU A 636 5.57 -39.20 7.56
N LEU A 637 5.77 -38.83 6.30
CA LEU A 637 7.02 -38.36 5.72
C LEU A 637 7.04 -36.83 5.83
N TYR A 638 8.16 -36.25 6.22
CA TYR A 638 8.36 -34.81 6.30
C TYR A 638 9.37 -34.35 5.25
N ASP A 639 9.01 -33.31 4.51
CA ASP A 639 9.91 -32.57 3.62
C ASP A 639 10.23 -31.20 4.25
N GLY A 640 11.48 -31.04 4.69
CA GLY A 640 11.94 -29.85 5.40
C GLY A 640 12.07 -28.60 4.53
N ASP A 641 12.20 -28.75 3.21
CA ASP A 641 12.40 -27.60 2.31
C ASP A 641 11.08 -26.84 2.06
N CYS A 642 9.95 -27.54 2.17
CA CYS A 642 8.61 -27.00 1.90
C CYS A 642 7.63 -27.19 3.07
N ALA A 643 8.10 -27.68 4.22
CA ALA A 643 7.32 -27.97 5.42
C ALA A 643 6.09 -28.86 5.15
N ARG A 644 6.23 -29.86 4.27
CA ARG A 644 5.14 -30.77 3.87
C ARG A 644 5.15 -32.05 4.69
N PHE A 645 3.96 -32.47 5.12
CA PHE A 645 3.73 -33.77 5.74
C PHE A 645 2.91 -34.65 4.79
N GLU A 646 3.51 -35.75 4.34
CA GLU A 646 2.94 -36.64 3.32
C GLU A 646 2.81 -38.07 3.83
N SER A 647 1.92 -38.84 3.22
CA SER A 647 1.86 -40.27 3.52
C SER A 647 3.16 -40.97 3.10
N PRO A 648 3.68 -41.92 3.90
CA PRO A 648 4.87 -42.66 3.55
C PRO A 648 4.73 -43.36 2.18
N PRO A 649 5.78 -43.35 1.35
CA PRO A 649 5.70 -43.85 -0.02
C PRO A 649 5.57 -45.39 -0.02
N LYS A 650 4.63 -45.91 -0.80
CA LYS A 650 4.36 -47.35 -0.95
C LYS A 650 5.31 -48.03 -1.95
N VAL A 651 6.62 -47.81 -1.82
CA VAL A 651 7.60 -48.41 -2.75
C VAL A 651 7.86 -49.86 -2.34
N THR A 652 7.56 -50.80 -3.22
CA THR A 652 7.85 -52.23 -3.00
C THR A 652 9.25 -52.57 -3.52
N PRO A 653 10.12 -53.21 -2.71
CA PRO A 653 11.41 -53.68 -3.19
C PRO A 653 11.23 -54.79 -4.24
N SER A 654 12.08 -54.79 -5.27
CA SER A 654 12.27 -55.98 -6.10
C SER A 654 12.82 -57.13 -5.25
N GLU A 655 12.41 -58.37 -5.49
CA GLU A 655 12.88 -59.55 -4.74
C GLU A 655 14.42 -59.64 -4.66
N ASP A 656 15.13 -59.27 -5.73
CA ASP A 656 16.59 -59.27 -5.80
C ASP A 656 17.31 -58.20 -4.96
N SER A 657 16.57 -57.24 -4.40
CA SER A 657 17.11 -56.08 -3.65
C SER A 657 16.58 -55.97 -2.23
N LYS A 658 15.78 -56.95 -1.76
CA LYS A 658 15.11 -56.90 -0.45
C LYS A 658 16.08 -56.77 0.73
N TYR A 659 17.29 -57.32 0.62
CA TYR A 659 18.33 -57.27 1.66
C TYR A 659 19.08 -55.93 1.74
N LYS A 660 18.85 -55.00 0.81
CA LYS A 660 19.54 -53.69 0.74
C LYS A 660 18.63 -52.51 0.37
N PHE A 661 17.31 -52.68 0.49
CA PHE A 661 16.36 -51.71 0.01
C PHE A 661 16.22 -50.51 0.95
N CYS A 662 16.46 -49.31 0.43
CA CYS A 662 16.26 -48.04 1.14
C CYS A 662 15.38 -47.12 0.29
N ALA A 663 14.20 -46.75 0.81
CA ALA A 663 13.25 -45.87 0.12
C ALA A 663 13.83 -44.47 -0.14
N SER A 664 14.59 -43.93 0.83
CA SER A 664 15.29 -42.65 0.69
C SER A 664 16.32 -42.67 -0.46
N CYS A 665 17.13 -43.73 -0.58
CA CYS A 665 18.05 -43.89 -1.71
C CYS A 665 17.35 -43.93 -3.07
N VAL A 666 16.19 -44.62 -3.16
CA VAL A 666 15.41 -44.70 -4.40
C VAL A 666 14.91 -43.32 -4.78
N ARG A 667 14.27 -42.59 -3.85
CA ARG A 667 13.75 -41.24 -4.07
C ARG A 667 14.85 -40.24 -4.41
N ASN A 668 15.97 -40.27 -3.68
CA ASN A 668 17.12 -39.41 -3.94
C ASN A 668 17.73 -39.68 -5.32
N LYS A 669 17.78 -40.94 -5.75
CA LYS A 669 18.23 -41.32 -7.08
C LYS A 669 17.25 -40.87 -8.16
N GLU A 670 15.95 -41.05 -7.96
CA GLU A 670 14.90 -40.60 -8.89
C GLU A 670 14.94 -39.07 -9.04
N ARG A 671 15.02 -38.33 -7.93
CA ARG A 671 15.17 -36.87 -7.92
C ARG A 671 16.43 -36.42 -8.63
N GLY A 672 17.58 -37.04 -8.33
CA GLY A 672 18.84 -36.74 -9.01
C GLY A 672 18.81 -37.03 -10.52
N VAL A 673 18.11 -38.08 -10.95
CA VAL A 673 17.91 -38.37 -12.39
C VAL A 673 16.99 -37.34 -13.04
N GLN A 674 15.96 -36.87 -12.33
CA GLN A 674 15.05 -35.84 -12.84
C GLN A 674 15.73 -34.46 -12.92
N GLU A 675 16.61 -34.12 -11.99
CA GLU A 675 17.31 -32.83 -11.97
C GLU A 675 18.37 -32.71 -13.08
N VAL A 676 18.99 -33.82 -13.50
CA VAL A 676 20.02 -33.82 -14.54
C VAL A 676 19.38 -33.79 -15.93
N PRO A 677 19.68 -32.78 -16.77
CA PRO A 677 19.19 -32.75 -18.14
C PRO A 677 19.73 -33.94 -18.93
N SER A 678 18.85 -34.61 -19.68
CA SER A 678 19.18 -35.82 -20.46
C SER A 678 18.60 -35.74 -21.87
N VAL A 679 19.29 -36.37 -22.84
CA VAL A 679 18.91 -36.37 -24.26
C VAL A 679 18.69 -37.79 -24.79
N TYR A 680 17.72 -37.92 -25.68
CA TYR A 680 17.27 -39.17 -26.30
C TYR A 680 17.01 -38.96 -27.80
N GLU A 681 16.79 -40.04 -28.54
CA GLU A 681 16.47 -40.01 -29.99
C GLU A 681 17.53 -39.22 -30.80
N PRO A 682 18.80 -39.69 -30.89
CA PRO A 682 19.81 -39.00 -31.69
C PRO A 682 19.39 -38.94 -33.16
N LEU A 683 19.53 -37.77 -33.77
CA LEU A 683 19.23 -37.53 -35.18
C LEU A 683 20.53 -37.63 -35.98
N GLU A 684 20.51 -38.42 -37.06
CA GLU A 684 21.62 -38.52 -38.00
C GLU A 684 21.65 -37.26 -38.87
N ASP A 685 22.76 -36.53 -38.84
CA ASP A 685 22.96 -35.34 -39.64
C ASP A 685 24.28 -35.50 -40.41
N GLU A 686 24.19 -35.70 -41.73
CA GLU A 686 25.34 -35.99 -42.60
C GLU A 686 26.25 -34.75 -42.83
N GLU A 687 25.82 -33.55 -42.42
CA GLU A 687 26.50 -32.28 -42.75
C GLU A 687 27.28 -31.63 -41.59
N SER A 688 27.21 -32.15 -40.36
CA SER A 688 27.79 -31.50 -39.16
C SER A 688 28.89 -32.33 -38.48
N ASP A 689 30.16 -31.97 -38.70
CA ASP A 689 31.31 -32.61 -38.03
C ASP A 689 31.46 -32.22 -36.54
N SER A 690 30.78 -31.17 -36.07
CA SER A 690 31.01 -30.57 -34.74
C SER A 690 29.90 -30.80 -33.71
N LYS A 691 28.67 -31.12 -34.15
CA LYS A 691 27.48 -31.24 -33.29
C LYS A 691 26.76 -32.56 -33.50
N VAL A 692 26.04 -32.99 -32.48
CA VAL A 692 25.10 -34.12 -32.53
C VAL A 692 23.72 -33.61 -32.14
N PHE A 693 22.73 -33.88 -32.97
CA PHE A 693 21.35 -33.43 -32.79
C PHE A 693 20.48 -34.52 -32.15
N TYR A 694 19.43 -34.11 -31.46
CA TYR A 694 18.51 -34.98 -30.73
C TYR A 694 17.05 -34.56 -30.97
N GLY A 695 16.14 -35.53 -31.00
CA GLY A 695 14.69 -35.28 -31.14
C GLY A 695 13.99 -34.99 -29.81
N LEU A 696 14.57 -35.45 -28.69
CA LEU A 696 13.96 -35.41 -27.36
C LEU A 696 14.99 -35.08 -26.29
N ALA A 697 14.63 -34.18 -25.38
CA ALA A 697 15.34 -33.94 -24.13
C ALA A 697 14.38 -34.04 -22.94
N THR A 698 14.89 -34.35 -21.76
CA THR A 698 14.14 -34.33 -20.50
C THR A 698 14.86 -33.53 -19.43
N LEU A 699 14.09 -32.77 -18.68
CA LEU A 699 14.53 -31.98 -17.54
C LEU A 699 13.40 -31.91 -16.50
N LYS A 700 13.71 -32.11 -15.22
CA LYS A 700 12.76 -32.09 -14.10
C LYS A 700 11.56 -33.03 -14.29
N GLY A 701 11.78 -34.16 -14.97
CA GLY A 701 10.73 -35.12 -15.30
C GLY A 701 9.83 -34.72 -16.48
N GLU A 702 9.99 -33.53 -17.05
CA GLU A 702 9.27 -33.10 -18.26
C GLU A 702 10.02 -33.46 -19.53
N GLN A 703 9.27 -33.79 -20.58
CA GLN A 703 9.76 -34.10 -21.92
C GLN A 703 9.64 -32.88 -22.84
N TYR A 704 10.72 -32.57 -23.54
CA TYR A 704 10.86 -31.45 -24.47
C TYR A 704 11.28 -31.98 -25.85
N ARG A 705 10.43 -31.78 -26.85
CA ARG A 705 10.65 -32.17 -28.24
C ARG A 705 10.94 -30.96 -29.12
N VAL A 706 11.55 -31.22 -30.28
CA VAL A 706 11.65 -30.20 -31.33
C VAL A 706 10.25 -29.75 -31.72
N GLY A 707 10.01 -28.44 -31.72
CA GLY A 707 8.70 -27.81 -31.93
C GLY A 707 8.00 -27.36 -30.64
N ASP A 708 8.37 -27.90 -29.48
CA ASP A 708 7.80 -27.47 -28.19
C ASP A 708 8.24 -26.05 -27.85
N SER A 709 7.44 -25.36 -27.02
CA SER A 709 7.79 -24.02 -26.53
C SER A 709 8.19 -24.07 -25.05
N VAL A 710 9.15 -23.22 -24.67
CA VAL A 710 9.79 -23.24 -23.34
C VAL A 710 9.82 -21.87 -22.70
N TYR A 711 9.75 -21.86 -21.37
CA TYR A 711 10.03 -20.69 -20.54
C TYR A 711 11.51 -20.57 -20.21
N LEU A 712 11.99 -19.35 -20.24
CA LEU A 712 13.36 -19.00 -19.97
C LEU A 712 13.45 -17.73 -19.11
N PRO A 713 14.54 -17.57 -18.34
CA PRO A 713 14.77 -16.36 -17.58
C PRO A 713 14.91 -15.13 -18.52
N PRO A 714 14.58 -13.91 -18.05
CA PRO A 714 14.72 -12.67 -18.82
C PRO A 714 16.11 -12.46 -19.45
N GLU A 715 17.15 -12.99 -18.80
CA GLU A 715 18.56 -12.89 -19.17
C GLU A 715 18.98 -13.89 -20.27
N ALA A 716 18.16 -14.90 -20.58
CA ALA A 716 18.51 -15.97 -21.52
C ALA A 716 18.80 -15.44 -22.93
N PHE A 717 18.05 -14.43 -23.39
CA PHE A 717 18.35 -13.72 -24.63
C PHE A 717 17.78 -12.31 -24.67
N ASN A 718 18.39 -11.48 -25.53
CA ASN A 718 17.92 -10.14 -25.87
C ASN A 718 17.18 -10.12 -27.21
N PHE A 719 16.28 -9.14 -27.36
CA PHE A 719 15.53 -8.88 -28.59
C PHE A 719 16.29 -7.93 -29.53
N GLY A 720 16.15 -8.11 -30.84
CA GLY A 720 16.68 -7.20 -31.85
C GLY A 720 16.04 -5.79 -31.82
N ALA A 721 14.79 -5.69 -31.35
CA ALA A 721 14.14 -4.40 -31.13
C ALA A 721 14.83 -3.63 -29.99
N LYS A 722 15.45 -2.49 -30.32
CA LYS A 722 16.06 -1.62 -29.31
C LYS A 722 14.98 -1.00 -28.44
N ALA A 723 14.88 -1.43 -27.18
CA ALA A 723 14.13 -0.69 -26.17
C ALA A 723 14.71 0.74 -26.13
N VAL A 724 13.86 1.75 -26.34
CA VAL A 724 14.26 3.13 -26.10
C VAL A 724 14.51 3.23 -24.60
N SER A 725 15.78 3.22 -24.19
CA SER A 725 16.12 3.50 -22.80
C SER A 725 15.53 4.88 -22.49
N PRO A 726 14.71 5.02 -21.43
CA PRO A 726 14.25 6.33 -21.04
C PRO A 726 15.51 7.16 -20.81
N VAL A 727 15.68 8.22 -21.60
CA VAL A 727 16.73 9.20 -21.38
C VAL A 727 16.57 9.60 -19.93
N LYS A 728 17.56 9.28 -19.08
CA LYS A 728 17.57 9.74 -17.69
C LYS A 728 17.35 11.24 -17.77
N ARG A 729 16.14 11.70 -17.48
CA ARG A 729 15.93 13.11 -17.16
C ARG A 729 16.88 13.31 -16.00
N SER A 730 17.93 14.13 -16.18
CA SER A 730 18.67 14.61 -15.02
C SER A 730 17.60 15.07 -14.04
N HIS A 731 17.70 14.75 -12.75
CA HIS A 731 16.89 15.37 -11.72
C HIS A 731 17.14 16.89 -11.78
N ARG A 732 16.53 17.58 -12.74
CA ARG A 732 16.16 18.97 -12.56
C ARG A 732 15.09 18.82 -11.50
N LYS A 733 15.43 19.21 -10.27
CA LYS A 733 14.41 19.61 -9.30
C LYS A 733 13.50 20.54 -10.10
N ASP A 734 12.31 20.06 -10.44
CA ASP A 734 11.27 20.98 -10.87
C ASP A 734 11.19 22.00 -9.73
N CYS A 735 11.35 23.27 -10.06
CA CYS A 735 11.34 24.34 -9.08
C CYS A 735 9.88 24.50 -8.66
N VAL A 736 9.44 23.64 -7.74
CA VAL A 736 8.09 23.67 -7.19
C VAL A 736 8.03 24.84 -6.22
N ASP A 737 7.02 25.67 -6.41
CA ASP A 737 6.71 26.77 -5.50
C ASP A 737 6.27 26.19 -4.16
N GLU A 738 7.12 26.33 -3.14
CA GLU A 738 6.86 25.82 -1.79
C GLU A 738 5.81 26.67 -1.04
N ASP A 739 5.47 27.87 -1.51
CA ASP A 739 4.36 28.64 -0.94
C ASP A 739 3.01 28.08 -1.42
N LEU A 740 2.93 27.65 -2.69
CA LEU A 740 1.74 26.99 -3.25
C LEU A 740 1.63 25.51 -2.86
N HIS A 741 2.76 24.84 -2.69
CA HIS A 741 2.85 23.42 -2.32
C HIS A 741 3.78 23.20 -1.11
N PRO A 742 3.40 23.69 0.07
CA PRO A 742 4.25 23.68 1.27
C PRO A 742 4.60 22.30 1.79
N GLU A 743 3.87 21.26 1.38
CA GLU A 743 4.15 19.88 1.77
C GLU A 743 4.94 19.09 0.70
N TYR A 744 5.30 19.71 -0.43
CA TYR A 744 6.03 19.03 -1.51
C TYR A 744 7.42 18.56 -1.09
N TYR A 745 8.09 19.29 -0.18
CA TYR A 745 9.41 18.92 0.33
C TYR A 745 9.44 17.50 0.91
N ARG A 746 8.32 17.02 1.48
CA ARG A 746 8.18 15.65 2.03
C ARG A 746 8.37 14.56 0.98
N LYS A 747 8.19 14.86 -0.31
CA LYS A 747 8.38 13.93 -1.44
C LYS A 747 9.79 13.97 -2.03
N SER A 748 10.61 14.96 -1.66
CA SER A 748 11.78 15.38 -2.44
C SER A 748 13.14 14.94 -1.88
N SER A 749 13.18 14.19 -0.80
CA SER A 749 14.43 13.81 -0.14
C SER A 749 14.86 12.38 -0.48
N ASP A 750 16.17 12.19 -0.56
CA ASP A 750 16.89 10.90 -0.54
C ASP A 750 16.53 10.00 0.68
N TYR A 751 15.60 10.46 1.54
CA TYR A 751 15.02 9.78 2.71
C TYR A 751 13.82 8.90 2.37
N ILE A 752 13.15 9.11 1.23
CA ILE A 752 12.31 8.06 0.66
C ILE A 752 13.28 7.06 0.04
N LYS A 753 13.84 6.17 0.87
CA LYS A 753 14.28 4.87 0.37
C LYS A 753 13.02 4.26 -0.22
N GLY A 754 12.83 4.44 -1.52
CA GLY A 754 11.73 3.79 -2.21
C GLY A 754 11.75 2.34 -1.79
N SER A 755 10.64 1.88 -1.21
CA SER A 755 10.28 0.50 -1.45
C SER A 755 10.16 0.33 -2.97
N ASN A 756 10.23 -0.90 -3.43
CA ASN A 756 10.02 -1.34 -4.80
C ASN A 756 11.34 -1.64 -5.51
N LEU A 757 11.86 -2.84 -5.22
CA LEU A 757 12.30 -3.67 -6.34
C LEU A 757 11.17 -3.64 -7.39
N ASP A 758 11.48 -3.17 -8.60
CA ASP A 758 10.51 -3.22 -9.69
C ASP A 758 10.16 -4.69 -9.97
N ALA A 759 8.90 -4.93 -10.37
CA ALA A 759 8.50 -6.27 -10.80
C ALA A 759 9.44 -6.76 -11.92
N PRO A 760 10.03 -7.96 -11.79
CA PRO A 760 10.94 -8.47 -12.81
C PRO A 760 10.20 -8.68 -14.13
N GLN A 761 10.96 -8.71 -15.23
CA GLN A 761 10.38 -9.02 -16.53
C GLN A 761 9.78 -10.44 -16.53
N PRO A 762 8.67 -10.67 -17.27
CA PRO A 762 8.12 -12.01 -17.41
C PRO A 762 9.10 -12.93 -18.15
N PHE A 763 8.88 -14.24 -18.05
CA PHE A 763 9.69 -15.24 -18.75
C PHE A 763 9.76 -14.95 -20.25
N ARG A 764 10.96 -15.17 -20.80
CA ARG A 764 11.16 -15.27 -22.23
C ARG A 764 10.49 -16.55 -22.72
N VAL A 765 9.87 -16.47 -23.88
CA VAL A 765 9.22 -17.62 -24.53
C VAL A 765 9.95 -17.89 -25.84
N GLY A 766 10.29 -19.16 -26.09
CA GLY A 766 10.92 -19.57 -27.34
C GLY A 766 10.48 -20.95 -27.79
N ARG A 767 10.40 -21.17 -29.10
CA ARG A 767 10.09 -22.48 -29.70
C ARG A 767 11.35 -23.24 -30.05
N ILE A 768 11.47 -24.50 -29.62
CA ILE A 768 12.62 -25.36 -29.88
C ILE A 768 12.73 -25.64 -31.37
N LYS A 769 13.83 -25.19 -31.98
CA LYS A 769 14.20 -25.49 -33.36
C LYS A 769 15.08 -26.74 -33.43
N GLU A 770 16.13 -26.79 -32.60
CA GLU A 770 17.10 -27.89 -32.56
C GLU A 770 17.55 -28.15 -31.11
N ILE A 771 17.76 -29.41 -30.77
CA ILE A 771 18.39 -29.85 -29.52
C ILE A 771 19.75 -30.45 -29.90
N PHE A 772 20.86 -29.97 -29.34
CA PHE A 772 22.19 -30.45 -29.72
C PHE A 772 23.21 -30.46 -28.59
N CYS A 773 24.19 -31.34 -28.73
CA CYS A 773 25.42 -31.36 -27.92
C CYS A 773 26.63 -31.10 -28.81
N ASN A 774 27.64 -30.42 -28.27
CA ASN A 774 28.93 -30.27 -28.95
C ASN A 774 29.74 -31.58 -28.84
N ARG A 775 30.50 -31.93 -29.88
CA ARG A 775 31.46 -33.04 -29.80
C ARG A 775 32.70 -32.60 -29.03
N ARG A 776 33.14 -33.43 -28.08
CA ARG A 776 34.41 -33.27 -27.36
C ARG A 776 35.59 -33.65 -28.26
N CYS A 777 36.81 -33.32 -27.83
CA CYS A 777 38.04 -33.66 -28.57
C CYS A 777 38.23 -35.17 -28.80
N ASP A 778 37.53 -36.03 -28.06
CA ASP A 778 37.50 -37.49 -28.19
C ASP A 778 36.44 -38.00 -29.19
N GLY A 779 35.72 -37.10 -29.88
CA GLY A 779 34.68 -37.41 -30.84
C GLY A 779 33.32 -37.80 -30.22
N LYS A 780 33.20 -37.84 -28.89
CA LYS A 780 31.94 -38.18 -28.20
C LYS A 780 31.11 -36.92 -27.91
N PRO A 781 29.77 -37.00 -27.89
CA PRO A 781 28.92 -35.87 -27.54
C PRO A 781 29.07 -35.48 -26.07
N ASP A 782 29.16 -34.19 -25.79
CA ASP A 782 29.14 -33.65 -24.43
C ASP A 782 27.72 -33.67 -23.86
N ARG A 783 27.37 -34.77 -23.20
CA ARG A 783 26.05 -34.94 -22.58
C ARG A 783 25.86 -34.12 -21.29
N MET A 784 26.89 -33.41 -20.83
CA MET A 784 26.78 -32.51 -19.67
C MET A 784 26.35 -31.10 -20.10
N GLU A 785 26.56 -30.73 -21.36
CA GLU A 785 26.22 -29.41 -21.90
C GLU A 785 25.23 -29.56 -23.07
N ILE A 786 23.96 -29.73 -22.73
CA ILE A 786 22.86 -29.81 -23.71
C ILE A 786 22.41 -28.39 -24.05
N LYS A 787 22.40 -28.05 -25.35
CA LYS A 787 22.00 -26.72 -25.85
C LYS A 787 20.73 -26.81 -26.67
N LEU A 788 19.92 -25.77 -26.57
CA LEU A 788 18.73 -25.56 -27.37
C LEU A 788 18.93 -24.37 -28.30
N ARG A 789 18.61 -24.54 -29.58
CA ARG A 789 18.40 -23.43 -30.52
C ARG A 789 16.91 -23.15 -30.59
N LEU A 790 16.51 -21.89 -30.39
CA LEU A 790 15.12 -21.48 -30.26
C LEU A 790 14.77 -20.37 -31.24
N TYR A 791 13.52 -20.36 -31.73
CA TYR A 791 12.89 -19.17 -32.29
C TYR A 791 12.33 -18.30 -31.16
N LYS A 792 12.63 -17.00 -31.17
CA LYS A 792 12.18 -16.06 -30.13
C LYS A 792 10.72 -15.69 -30.33
N PHE A 793 9.92 -15.68 -29.27
CA PHE A 793 8.63 -15.00 -29.26
C PHE A 793 8.76 -13.62 -28.62
N TYR A 794 8.12 -12.64 -29.25
CA TYR A 794 8.00 -11.28 -28.74
C TYR A 794 6.67 -11.11 -28.01
N ARG A 795 6.70 -10.63 -26.77
CA ARG A 795 5.48 -10.07 -26.15
C ARG A 795 5.20 -8.67 -26.72
N PRO A 796 3.95 -8.17 -26.67
CA PRO A 796 3.60 -6.83 -27.15
C PRO A 796 4.53 -5.72 -26.63
N GLU A 797 4.93 -5.81 -25.36
CA GLU A 797 5.84 -4.87 -24.69
C GLU A 797 7.30 -5.00 -25.12
N ASN A 798 7.70 -6.13 -25.72
CA ASN A 798 9.04 -6.32 -26.26
C ASN A 798 9.20 -5.74 -27.68
N THR A 799 8.08 -5.36 -28.31
CA THR A 799 8.10 -4.72 -29.63
C THR A 799 8.50 -3.25 -29.54
N HIS A 800 8.65 -2.59 -30.69
CA HIS A 800 8.87 -1.14 -30.76
C HIS A 800 7.76 -0.30 -30.09
N LYS A 801 6.59 -0.88 -29.80
CA LYS A 801 5.50 -0.21 -29.06
C LYS A 801 5.84 0.00 -27.58
N GLY A 802 6.83 -0.72 -27.04
CA GLY A 802 7.19 -0.69 -25.62
C GLY A 802 6.01 -1.05 -24.71
N PRO A 803 6.04 -0.64 -23.42
CA PRO A 803 5.01 -1.02 -22.44
C PRO A 803 3.56 -0.69 -22.85
N LYS A 804 3.37 0.36 -23.67
CA LYS A 804 2.05 0.75 -24.19
C LYS A 804 1.42 -0.31 -25.10
N GLY A 805 2.24 -1.20 -25.68
CA GLY A 805 1.77 -2.32 -26.48
C GLY A 805 0.96 -3.33 -25.67
N ALA A 806 1.23 -3.47 -24.37
CA ALA A 806 0.56 -4.45 -23.51
C ALA A 806 -0.83 -4.01 -23.02
N TYR A 807 -1.16 -2.70 -23.04
CA TYR A 807 -2.41 -2.20 -22.42
C TYR A 807 -3.71 -2.74 -23.04
N HIS A 808 -3.68 -3.11 -24.32
CA HIS A 808 -4.86 -3.58 -25.06
C HIS A 808 -4.62 -4.94 -25.72
N SER A 809 -3.50 -5.60 -25.39
CA SER A 809 -3.18 -6.92 -25.93
C SER A 809 -3.50 -7.97 -24.87
N ASP A 810 -3.86 -9.17 -25.29
CA ASP A 810 -4.08 -10.25 -24.33
C ASP A 810 -2.75 -10.63 -23.65
N ILE A 811 -2.82 -10.99 -22.37
CA ILE A 811 -1.63 -11.43 -21.60
C ILE A 811 -0.94 -12.65 -22.21
N ASN A 812 -1.72 -13.48 -22.90
CA ASN A 812 -1.28 -14.71 -23.57
C ASN A 812 -0.93 -14.50 -25.05
N GLN A 813 -1.00 -13.27 -25.56
CA GLN A 813 -0.67 -12.96 -26.95
C GLN A 813 0.83 -12.81 -27.15
N LEU A 814 1.37 -13.49 -28.16
CA LEU A 814 2.76 -13.42 -28.59
C LEU A 814 2.84 -13.04 -30.08
N TYR A 815 4.06 -12.68 -30.49
CA TYR A 815 4.43 -12.45 -31.87
C TYR A 815 5.57 -13.39 -32.27
N TRP A 816 5.38 -14.09 -33.38
CA TRP A 816 6.42 -14.91 -33.98
C TRP A 816 7.60 -14.05 -34.47
N SER A 817 8.82 -14.55 -34.30
CA SER A 817 10.02 -13.97 -34.89
C SER A 817 10.94 -15.06 -35.43
N ASP A 818 11.57 -14.78 -36.57
CA ASP A 818 12.62 -15.62 -37.15
C ASP A 818 13.98 -15.39 -36.45
N GLU A 819 14.04 -14.54 -35.42
CA GLU A 819 15.23 -14.40 -34.60
C GLU A 819 15.51 -15.67 -33.80
N GLU A 820 16.77 -16.10 -33.83
CA GLU A 820 17.22 -17.29 -33.12
C GLU A 820 18.04 -16.94 -31.88
N ALA A 821 17.96 -17.80 -30.86
CA ALA A 821 18.82 -17.78 -29.68
C ALA A 821 19.34 -19.18 -29.38
N THR A 822 20.55 -19.29 -28.83
CA THR A 822 21.08 -20.55 -28.29
C THR A 822 21.19 -20.42 -26.78
N VAL A 823 20.54 -21.33 -26.06
CA VAL A 823 20.49 -21.35 -24.58
C VAL A 823 20.89 -22.72 -24.05
N ASN A 824 21.28 -22.80 -22.78
CA ASN A 824 21.52 -24.08 -22.12
C ASN A 824 20.19 -24.71 -21.69
N MET A 825 20.03 -26.03 -21.85
CA MET A 825 18.87 -26.76 -21.34
C MET A 825 18.66 -26.53 -19.83
N ALA A 826 19.73 -26.37 -19.05
CA ALA A 826 19.65 -26.10 -17.62
C ALA A 826 18.99 -24.75 -17.26
N GLU A 827 18.90 -23.81 -18.21
CA GLU A 827 18.22 -22.52 -18.01
C GLU A 827 16.70 -22.61 -18.26
N VAL A 828 16.20 -23.73 -18.78
CA VAL A 828 14.77 -23.93 -19.05
C VAL A 828 14.01 -24.03 -17.72
N LEU A 829 12.99 -23.18 -17.57
CA LEU A 829 12.19 -23.10 -16.35
C LEU A 829 10.97 -24.02 -16.40
N GLY A 830 10.45 -24.29 -17.59
CA GLY A 830 9.30 -25.16 -17.82
C GLY A 830 8.85 -25.16 -19.28
N ARG A 831 7.88 -26.02 -19.60
CA ARG A 831 7.25 -26.08 -20.93
C ARG A 831 6.01 -25.18 -21.00
N CYS A 832 5.76 -24.57 -22.15
CA CYS A 832 4.53 -23.85 -22.46
C CYS A 832 3.97 -24.26 -23.83
N GLN A 833 2.67 -24.04 -24.04
CA GLN A 833 2.00 -24.26 -25.31
C GLN A 833 1.88 -22.92 -26.02
N VAL A 834 2.38 -22.84 -27.25
CA VAL A 834 2.27 -21.65 -28.08
C VAL A 834 1.73 -22.10 -29.42
N GLU A 835 0.51 -21.70 -29.76
CA GLU A 835 -0.17 -22.10 -31.00
C GLU A 835 -0.46 -20.92 -31.92
N TYR A 836 -0.56 -21.20 -33.21
CA TYR A 836 -0.98 -20.18 -34.17
C TYR A 836 -2.50 -20.00 -34.08
N ALA A 837 -2.97 -18.77 -33.91
CA ALA A 837 -4.38 -18.53 -33.59
C ALA A 837 -5.36 -19.04 -34.65
N GLU A 838 -4.99 -19.00 -35.94
CA GLU A 838 -5.85 -19.47 -37.04
C GLU A 838 -5.90 -21.01 -37.15
N ASP A 839 -4.92 -21.71 -36.56
CA ASP A 839 -4.89 -23.17 -36.54
C ASP A 839 -5.69 -23.74 -35.35
N LEU A 840 -6.20 -22.88 -34.45
CA LEU A 840 -7.01 -23.30 -33.33
C LEU A 840 -8.40 -23.75 -33.80
N VAL A 841 -8.82 -24.93 -33.34
CA VAL A 841 -10.17 -25.48 -33.59
C VAL A 841 -11.24 -24.73 -32.79
N GLU A 842 -10.83 -24.10 -31.69
CA GLU A 842 -11.69 -23.36 -30.76
C GLU A 842 -11.35 -21.87 -30.75
N SER A 843 -12.16 -21.05 -30.07
CA SER A 843 -11.87 -19.63 -29.95
C SER A 843 -10.61 -19.38 -29.11
N VAL A 844 -9.90 -18.29 -29.41
CA VAL A 844 -8.70 -17.88 -28.65
C VAL A 844 -8.99 -17.72 -27.16
N GLN A 845 -10.20 -17.25 -26.82
CA GLN A 845 -10.65 -17.08 -25.44
C GLN A 845 -10.81 -18.42 -24.73
N ASP A 846 -11.48 -19.38 -25.38
CA ASP A 846 -11.70 -20.72 -24.83
C ASP A 846 -10.37 -21.46 -24.66
N TYR A 847 -9.48 -21.38 -25.66
CA TYR A 847 -8.13 -21.93 -25.60
C TYR A 847 -7.32 -21.38 -24.42
N SER A 848 -7.30 -20.06 -24.26
CA SER A 848 -6.54 -19.38 -23.20
C SER A 848 -7.10 -19.65 -21.79
N SER A 849 -8.42 -19.87 -21.67
CA SER A 849 -9.07 -20.14 -20.38
C SER A 849 -8.73 -21.51 -19.76
N LYS A 850 -8.21 -22.45 -20.57
CA LYS A 850 -7.85 -23.80 -20.11
C LYS A 850 -6.59 -23.87 -19.26
N GLY A 851 -5.82 -22.78 -19.16
CA GLY A 851 -4.67 -22.72 -18.27
C GLY A 851 -3.72 -21.55 -18.59
N PRO A 852 -2.86 -21.18 -17.63
CA PRO A 852 -1.94 -20.05 -17.75
C PRO A 852 -0.78 -20.29 -18.74
N ASP A 853 -0.42 -21.54 -19.01
CA ASP A 853 0.70 -21.90 -19.90
C ASP A 853 0.34 -21.98 -21.39
N ARG A 854 -0.80 -21.40 -21.77
CA ARG A 854 -1.37 -21.44 -23.12
C ARG A 854 -1.29 -20.05 -23.76
N PHE A 855 -0.33 -19.90 -24.66
CA PHE A 855 -0.13 -18.71 -25.47
C PHE A 855 -0.60 -18.95 -26.89
N TYR A 856 -0.92 -17.86 -27.57
CA TYR A 856 -1.18 -17.88 -28.99
C TYR A 856 -0.39 -16.76 -29.66
N PHE A 857 -0.13 -16.90 -30.95
CA PHE A 857 0.47 -15.83 -31.73
C PHE A 857 -0.28 -15.58 -33.02
N LEU A 858 -0.18 -14.34 -33.49
CA LEU A 858 -0.66 -13.89 -34.79
C LEU A 858 0.54 -13.57 -35.68
N GLU A 859 0.40 -13.76 -36.99
CA GLU A 859 1.48 -13.52 -37.94
C GLU A 859 1.84 -12.03 -37.93
N VAL A 860 3.09 -11.70 -37.59
CA VAL A 860 3.68 -10.40 -37.89
C VAL A 860 4.96 -10.61 -38.67
N ARG A 861 4.85 -10.43 -39.99
CA ARG A 861 5.99 -10.31 -40.89
C ARG A 861 6.68 -8.96 -40.62
N MET A 862 7.54 -8.90 -39.61
CA MET A 862 8.50 -7.79 -39.45
C MET A 862 9.56 -7.91 -40.55
N ARG A 863 9.18 -7.62 -41.80
CA ARG A 863 10.12 -7.33 -42.89
C ARG A 863 9.95 -5.88 -43.29
N ASP A 864 11.07 -5.16 -43.24
CA ASP A 864 11.23 -3.74 -43.52
C ASP A 864 10.33 -3.19 -44.65
N GLY A 865 9.66 -2.05 -44.39
CA GLY A 865 9.53 -1.00 -45.42
C GLY A 865 8.20 -0.73 -46.13
N CYS A 866 7.01 -0.86 -45.51
CA CYS A 866 5.76 -0.43 -46.17
C CYS A 866 5.02 0.72 -45.45
N TYR A 867 5.53 1.95 -45.60
CA TYR A 867 4.77 3.19 -45.34
C TYR A 867 4.41 3.89 -46.66
N ARG A 868 3.45 3.37 -47.45
CA ARG A 868 2.72 4.18 -48.45
C ARG A 868 1.28 3.68 -48.61
N GLY A 869 0.36 4.24 -47.83
CA GLY A 869 -1.07 3.99 -48.02
C GLY A 869 -1.53 4.46 -49.40
N ARG A 870 -2.23 3.61 -50.15
CA ARG A 870 -2.88 3.98 -51.42
C ARG A 870 -4.26 4.56 -51.10
N VAL A 871 -4.59 5.73 -51.65
CA VAL A 871 -5.89 6.40 -51.41
C VAL A 871 -6.98 5.71 -52.24
N LEU A 872 -7.96 5.09 -51.58
CA LEU A 872 -9.10 4.41 -52.22
C LEU A 872 -10.23 5.40 -52.53
N HIS A 873 -10.95 5.15 -53.62
CA HIS A 873 -12.13 5.94 -53.96
C HIS A 873 -13.26 5.62 -52.95
N PRO A 874 -13.95 6.63 -52.39
CA PRO A 874 -14.89 6.41 -51.28
C PRO A 874 -16.09 5.52 -51.64
N GLU A 875 -16.54 5.56 -52.89
CA GLU A 875 -17.74 4.82 -53.35
C GLU A 875 -17.44 3.69 -54.36
N GLN A 876 -16.21 3.60 -54.87
CA GLN A 876 -15.87 2.68 -55.96
C GLN A 876 -14.70 1.81 -55.55
N HIS A 877 -14.73 0.51 -55.84
CA HIS A 877 -13.67 -0.45 -55.52
C HIS A 877 -12.42 -0.27 -56.41
N ARG A 878 -11.83 0.93 -56.42
CA ARG A 878 -10.61 1.29 -57.15
C ARG A 878 -9.83 2.38 -56.41
N VAL A 879 -8.58 2.57 -56.79
CA VAL A 879 -7.74 3.69 -56.31
C VAL A 879 -8.18 4.99 -57.00
N VAL A 880 -8.05 6.12 -56.29
CA VAL A 880 -8.28 7.45 -56.85
C VAL A 880 -7.31 7.71 -58.00
N SER A 881 -7.83 8.13 -59.15
CA SER A 881 -7.03 8.40 -60.34
C SER A 881 -6.19 9.68 -60.15
N VAL A 882 -5.09 9.80 -60.90
CA VAL A 882 -4.26 11.01 -60.95
C VAL A 882 -5.10 12.27 -61.17
N ARG A 883 -6.14 12.17 -62.02
CA ARG A 883 -6.99 13.31 -62.36
C ARG A 883 -7.85 13.76 -61.18
N GLU A 884 -8.41 12.81 -60.45
CA GLU A 884 -9.19 13.10 -59.24
C GLU A 884 -8.31 13.71 -58.14
N CYS A 885 -7.07 13.21 -57.97
CA CYS A 885 -6.09 13.84 -57.07
C CYS A 885 -5.70 15.26 -57.49
N ALA A 886 -5.57 15.52 -58.80
CA ALA A 886 -5.27 16.86 -59.31
C ALA A 886 -6.43 17.82 -59.09
N ARG A 887 -7.67 17.36 -59.30
CA ARG A 887 -8.87 18.17 -59.12
C ARG A 887 -9.06 18.56 -57.65
N SER A 888 -8.79 17.66 -56.70
CA SER A 888 -8.89 17.98 -55.28
C SER A 888 -7.89 19.05 -54.82
N GLN A 889 -6.73 19.15 -55.49
CA GLN A 889 -5.76 20.22 -55.27
C GLN A 889 -6.07 21.50 -56.08
N GLY A 890 -7.16 21.55 -56.84
CA GLY A 890 -7.59 22.73 -57.58
C GLY A 890 -6.87 22.94 -58.93
N PHE A 891 -6.30 21.89 -59.52
CA PHE A 891 -5.84 21.96 -60.91
C PHE A 891 -7.02 22.04 -61.88
N PRO A 892 -6.96 22.88 -62.93
CA PRO A 892 -7.94 22.85 -64.00
C PRO A 892 -7.97 21.48 -64.68
N ASP A 893 -9.16 20.98 -65.00
CA ASP A 893 -9.32 19.70 -65.70
C ASP A 893 -8.63 19.69 -67.07
N THR A 894 -8.43 20.87 -67.67
CA THR A 894 -7.70 21.08 -68.92
C THR A 894 -6.16 20.92 -68.78
N TYR A 895 -5.62 20.92 -67.56
CA TYR A 895 -4.18 20.83 -67.32
C TYR A 895 -3.64 19.42 -67.64
N ARG A 896 -2.63 19.34 -68.52
CA ARG A 896 -2.05 18.06 -68.97
C ARG A 896 -0.77 17.74 -68.17
N PHE A 897 -0.77 16.59 -67.48
CA PHE A 897 0.41 16.04 -66.82
C PHE A 897 1.15 15.07 -67.77
N PHE A 898 2.47 15.17 -67.84
CA PHE A 898 3.32 14.39 -68.75
C PHE A 898 4.08 13.28 -68.01
N GLY A 899 4.54 12.25 -68.72
CA GLY A 899 5.26 11.10 -68.13
C GLY A 899 4.38 9.88 -67.84
N ASN A 900 4.90 8.92 -67.08
CA ASN A 900 4.15 7.73 -66.67
C ASN A 900 3.20 8.03 -65.50
N ILE A 901 2.33 7.09 -65.11
CA ILE A 901 1.31 7.31 -64.06
C ILE A 901 1.95 7.74 -62.72
N LEU A 902 3.11 7.18 -62.37
CA LEU A 902 3.80 7.44 -61.11
C LEU A 902 4.43 8.84 -61.10
N ASP A 903 4.99 9.27 -62.23
CA ASP A 903 5.52 10.63 -62.42
C ASP A 903 4.40 11.67 -62.34
N LYS A 904 3.21 11.36 -62.86
CA LYS A 904 2.06 12.26 -62.77
C LYS A 904 1.54 12.36 -61.33
N HIS A 905 1.49 11.27 -60.56
CA HIS A 905 1.19 11.34 -59.13
C HIS A 905 2.21 12.16 -58.36
N ARG A 906 3.51 12.06 -58.70
CA ARG A 906 4.56 12.88 -58.09
C ARG A 906 4.41 14.37 -58.43
N GLN A 907 4.08 14.69 -59.68
CA GLN A 907 3.81 16.08 -60.11
C GLN A 907 2.63 16.69 -59.35
N VAL A 908 1.57 15.91 -59.08
CA VAL A 908 0.44 16.38 -58.28
C VAL A 908 0.81 16.47 -56.79
N GLY A 909 1.42 15.42 -56.23
CA GLY A 909 1.72 15.35 -54.79
C GLY A 909 2.72 16.40 -54.30
N ASN A 910 3.69 16.77 -55.14
CA ASN A 910 4.72 17.74 -54.78
C ASN A 910 4.39 19.19 -55.22
N ALA A 911 3.30 19.40 -55.95
CA ALA A 911 2.93 20.74 -56.39
C ALA A 911 2.29 21.54 -55.26
N VAL A 912 2.50 22.86 -55.29
CA VAL A 912 1.69 23.79 -54.49
C VAL A 912 0.34 23.96 -55.18
N PRO A 913 -0.80 23.78 -54.48
CA PRO A 913 -2.14 23.93 -55.06
C PRO A 913 -2.28 25.26 -55.84
N PRO A 914 -2.77 25.23 -57.10
CA PRO A 914 -2.90 26.44 -57.92
C PRO A 914 -3.72 27.57 -57.27
N PRO A 915 -4.83 27.31 -56.56
CA PRO A 915 -5.59 28.37 -55.87
C PRO A 915 -4.76 29.07 -54.78
N LEU A 916 -3.96 28.30 -54.04
CA LEU A 916 -3.09 28.84 -52.99
C LEU A 916 -1.97 29.68 -53.58
N SER A 917 -1.32 29.18 -54.63
CA SER A 917 -0.27 29.93 -55.35
C SER A 917 -0.80 31.25 -55.91
N LYS A 918 -2.04 31.25 -56.44
CA LYS A 918 -2.71 32.47 -56.91
C LYS A 918 -2.97 33.46 -55.78
N ALA A 919 -3.45 33.01 -54.63
CA ALA A 919 -3.70 33.87 -53.48
C ALA A 919 -2.40 34.54 -52.98
N ILE A 920 -1.32 33.76 -52.85
CA ILE A 920 0.00 34.28 -52.46
C ILE A 920 0.51 35.30 -53.49
N GLY A 921 0.43 34.97 -54.78
CA GLY A 921 0.86 35.88 -55.85
C GLY A 921 0.09 37.20 -55.89
N LEU A 922 -1.23 37.16 -55.62
CA LEU A 922 -2.05 38.37 -55.52
C LEU A 922 -1.61 39.24 -54.35
N GLU A 923 -1.26 38.65 -53.21
CA GLU A 923 -0.85 39.40 -52.03
C GLU A 923 0.54 40.01 -52.20
N VAL A 924 1.49 39.25 -52.76
CA VAL A 924 2.80 39.80 -53.14
C VAL A 924 2.64 40.96 -54.13
N ARG A 925 1.75 40.84 -55.11
CA ARG A 925 1.47 41.91 -56.07
C ARG A 925 0.93 43.17 -55.38
N LYS A 926 0.01 43.04 -54.41
CA LYS A 926 -0.48 44.18 -53.63
C LYS A 926 0.65 44.87 -52.88
N CYS A 927 1.46 44.10 -52.14
CA CYS A 927 2.60 44.64 -51.39
C CYS A 927 3.59 45.39 -52.29
N VAL A 928 3.90 44.85 -53.48
CA VAL A 928 4.78 45.51 -54.45
C VAL A 928 4.15 46.79 -55.02
N GLN A 929 2.86 46.77 -55.32
CA GLN A 929 2.14 47.95 -55.82
C GLN A 929 2.04 49.05 -54.77
N GLU A 930 1.78 48.71 -53.51
CA GLU A 930 1.80 49.65 -52.39
C GLU A 930 3.19 50.26 -52.21
N ARG A 931 4.24 49.44 -52.24
CA ARG A 931 5.62 49.92 -52.13
C ARG A 931 6.04 50.80 -53.31
N MET A 932 5.54 50.53 -54.53
CA MET A 932 5.74 51.42 -55.68
C MET A 932 4.98 52.75 -55.53
N ARG A 933 3.77 52.74 -54.95
CA ARG A 933 3.01 53.98 -54.64
C ARG A 933 3.64 54.79 -53.52
N GLU A 934 4.22 54.14 -52.51
CA GLU A 934 5.02 54.77 -51.47
C GLU A 934 6.28 55.41 -52.05
N ASN A 935 7.02 54.70 -52.90
CA ASN A 935 8.19 55.26 -53.59
C ASN A 935 7.82 56.41 -54.55
N ALA A 936 6.64 56.38 -55.17
CA ALA A 936 6.14 57.48 -56.00
C ALA A 936 5.70 58.70 -55.16
N THR A 937 5.13 58.49 -53.97
CA THR A 937 4.78 59.59 -53.05
C THR A 937 5.99 60.17 -52.32
N VAL A 938 7.05 59.38 -52.08
CA VAL A 938 8.35 59.87 -51.60
C VAL A 938 9.03 60.73 -52.67
N ASN A 939 9.00 60.32 -53.95
CA ASN A 939 9.53 61.14 -55.06
C ASN A 939 8.67 62.38 -55.38
N ALA A 940 7.37 62.36 -55.09
CA ALA A 940 6.48 63.52 -55.26
C ALA A 940 6.54 64.53 -54.09
N LYS A 941 7.14 64.17 -52.95
CA LYS A 941 7.39 65.07 -51.81
C LYS A 941 8.74 65.80 -51.87
N ILE A 942 9.55 65.57 -52.90
CA ILE A 942 10.75 66.36 -53.18
C ILE A 942 10.37 67.48 -54.17
N LYS A 943 10.02 68.66 -53.64
CA LYS A 943 10.06 69.92 -54.39
C LYS A 943 11.50 70.46 -54.42
N PRO A 944 11.90 71.19 -55.48
CA PRO A 944 13.27 71.30 -55.91
C PRO A 944 14.05 72.33 -55.09
N ASN A 945 15.28 71.99 -54.68
CA ASN A 945 16.27 73.04 -54.40
C ASN A 945 16.80 73.60 -55.73
N PRO A 946 16.90 74.93 -55.89
CA PRO A 946 17.62 75.57 -57.01
C PRO A 946 19.15 75.46 -56.83
N PRO A 947 19.94 75.80 -57.86
CA PRO A 947 21.06 74.99 -58.34
C PRO A 947 22.38 75.24 -57.61
N GLY A 948 23.14 74.17 -57.44
CA GLY A 948 24.53 74.23 -56.97
C GLY A 948 25.19 72.85 -57.01
N TYR A 949 25.77 72.51 -58.16
CA TYR A 949 26.82 71.51 -58.41
C TYR A 949 26.50 70.04 -58.00
N GLU A 950 26.10 69.16 -58.93
CA GLU A 950 26.98 68.26 -59.73
C GLU A 950 27.97 67.46 -58.85
N LEU A 951 28.12 66.13 -58.88
CA LEU A 951 27.85 65.10 -59.88
C LEU A 951 28.13 63.74 -59.17
N TYR A 952 27.29 62.71 -59.29
CA TYR A 952 27.70 61.32 -59.60
C TYR A 952 26.49 60.39 -59.75
N ASN A 953 26.05 60.24 -61.00
CA ASN A 953 25.39 59.02 -61.46
C ASN A 953 26.48 57.98 -61.74
N GLN A 954 26.46 56.87 -61.01
CA GLN A 954 26.97 55.56 -61.46
C GLN A 954 25.93 54.53 -61.00
N THR A 955 25.04 54.04 -61.85
CA THR A 955 25.29 52.92 -62.77
C THR A 955 26.11 51.80 -62.14
N LEU A 956 25.45 50.94 -61.35
CA LEU A 956 25.92 49.58 -61.07
C LEU A 956 24.74 48.63 -61.25
N ASN A 957 24.45 48.24 -62.48
CA ASN A 957 24.93 46.99 -63.08
C ASN A 957 24.71 45.76 -62.20
N LEU A 958 23.54 45.12 -62.34
CA LEU A 958 23.30 43.86 -63.09
C LEU A 958 24.44 42.79 -63.22
N GLN A 959 25.51 42.85 -62.44
CA GLN A 959 26.60 41.85 -62.46
C GLN A 959 26.77 41.06 -61.16
N TYR A 960 26.13 41.43 -60.05
CA TYR A 960 26.27 40.68 -58.79
C TYR A 960 25.46 39.36 -58.75
N TRP A 961 24.44 39.21 -59.58
CA TRP A 961 23.59 38.00 -59.62
C TRP A 961 23.94 37.01 -60.74
N ARG A 962 25.10 37.19 -61.39
CA ARG A 962 25.64 36.22 -62.38
C ARG A 962 26.81 35.37 -61.86
N SER A 963 27.27 35.58 -60.62
CA SER A 963 28.32 34.77 -59.98
C SER A 963 27.81 33.62 -59.11
N LEU A 964 26.48 33.41 -59.00
CA LEU A 964 25.87 32.32 -58.21
C LEU A 964 25.11 31.27 -59.04
N GLY A 965 25.32 31.20 -60.36
CA GLY A 965 25.14 29.95 -61.11
C GLY A 965 23.72 29.37 -61.25
N TYR A 966 22.65 30.15 -61.07
CA TYR A 966 21.28 29.70 -61.37
C TYR A 966 20.52 30.77 -62.16
N GLN A 967 20.17 30.47 -63.41
CA GLN A 967 19.23 31.29 -64.20
C GLN A 967 18.01 30.44 -64.57
N VAL A 968 16.94 30.56 -63.77
CA VAL A 968 15.58 30.21 -64.19
C VAL A 968 15.01 31.46 -64.87
N SER A 969 14.82 31.39 -66.18
CA SER A 969 14.12 32.43 -66.95
C SER A 969 12.62 32.18 -66.91
N PHE A 970 11.88 33.10 -66.28
CA PHE A 970 10.43 33.24 -66.45
C PHE A 970 10.15 33.94 -67.79
N THR A 971 9.53 33.22 -68.73
CA THR A 971 8.78 33.82 -69.83
C THR A 971 7.29 33.67 -69.56
N LEU A 972 6.67 34.76 -69.12
CA LEU A 972 5.23 34.97 -69.15
C LEU A 972 4.86 35.36 -70.58
N ASN A 973 4.27 34.43 -71.33
CA ASN A 973 3.47 34.79 -72.51
C ASN A 973 2.03 34.97 -72.04
N ALA A 974 1.66 36.22 -71.79
CA ALA A 974 0.28 36.64 -71.62
C ALA A 974 -0.28 36.98 -73.00
N ASP A 975 -0.89 35.99 -73.66
CA ASP A 975 -1.98 36.17 -74.64
C ASP A 975 -2.54 34.80 -75.03
N ARG A 976 -3.23 34.19 -74.05
CA ARG A 976 -4.20 33.07 -74.04
C ARG A 976 -3.94 32.26 -72.76
N ILE A 977 -4.99 32.17 -71.92
CA ILE A 977 -5.11 31.63 -70.54
C ILE A 977 -5.12 32.71 -69.47
#